data_AF-A0AAU7VIH1-F1
#
_entry.id   AF-A0AAU7VIH1-F1
#
_cell.length_a   1.000
_cell.length_b   1.000
_cell.length_c   1.000
_cell.angle_alpha   90.00
_cell.angle_beta   90.00
_cell.angle_gamma   90.00
#
_symmetry.space_group_name_H-M   'P 1'
#
loop_
_entity.id
_entity.type
_entity.pdbx_description
1 polymer ?
#
loop_
_entity_poly.entity_id
_entity_poly.type
_entity_poly.pdbx_seq_one_letter_code
_entity_poly.pdbx_strand_id
1 'polypeptide(L)'
;MDTKKITKLTKKIISSPWINIQLNHVIYRLLFVYLIIDSINGILIRNYPNIISISQIYKSVLLAIMIASLYFYGEKKIKYIGISFIFLLIGNYYLHGEISASYVIQLSKFYFIPISFLYFKKALENTPSYITKYLRCIKFNYFILLLNLTIGITGISGYSQYVNSIGTRGFFYAGNEVSLLFVVFSTFLLYQTWKANKLFFSVSYIIVLFFAIYLSTKVALISTLFILIIFPLIEKDFIKKMKPERAIGFILFFIANIFIAYYLLGNVGIFNRWTYSYAFHDGSIMATLLSGRNNMLVANMSLIQEGSVLNLLFGYTHDFITVEMDFFDVFLNYGVAGLALVIIFWLQVYKIIIKNNNRLLLFITTLIIGIAFAAGHTLGSGMAGLWIGMIASFAVLPNKEEKTIKNSIFLISNMYPSSESPSYGIFVKNFEEQMLKNGLIITHKALITQKKASKYKKILLYLKFYYEIINKGLSSSYETMYVHYVSHSAIPVLILKGLLTPNKNLVLNFHGGDVFTKTRLSQILNKVAKKVVQRADLVVVPSKFFEHIVSEKYGIHKDKIFISPSSGIDTKLFKKEKQNLRQELNISKTSQIMGYVSRIDAGKGWEIYLQSIKKLIEHQTHLDITGLVIGEGSQKKDFQKKIKKMGLENNILYLGEKPQHKLPKYYSAMDVFVFPTYLNESLGLVGIESMACETPVVGSEVGGLTSYLKNGKNGFIFKPQSSEDLADKLIKFFNLSHAEKQNMLENCKETVKHYDSNVVGQKLSQKLKNINYNKKSRGVTLENRINLLGYSVDALTMEETINKIEQNIKHKSQTQHVVVNASKTVLCQKDKELNKILNECKVVNADGQSIVWAAKLLGKPLPERVAGIDLFLNLVELSETKGYNIYLLGATEETVKKVNSVLKQKYPDLNIVGYRNGYFSKSEEQDILEDISSKAVDMLFVAFGSPKQEKWAYRNLSKTNALFCMGVGGSFDVLAGINKRAPIFMQKAGLEWFHRFLQEPRRMWKRCFIDNSKFVFLLLKEFVSKK
;
A
#
# COMPACT_ATOMS: atom_id res chain seq x y z
N MET A 1 -29.97 -43.83 -41.64
CA MET A 1 -29.26 -42.69 -41.01
C MET A 1 -27.99 -43.23 -40.36
N ASP A 2 -26.82 -42.83 -40.84
CA ASP A 2 -25.52 -43.39 -40.43
C ASP A 2 -25.15 -43.00 -38.99
N THR A 3 -25.37 -43.94 -38.08
CA THR A 3 -25.13 -43.80 -36.63
C THR A 3 -23.69 -43.41 -36.32
N LYS A 4 -22.69 -43.82 -37.13
CA LYS A 4 -21.29 -43.39 -36.95
C LYS A 4 -21.10 -41.91 -37.29
N LYS A 5 -21.77 -41.41 -38.34
CA LYS A 5 -21.74 -39.99 -38.74
C LYS A 5 -22.42 -39.11 -37.70
N ILE A 6 -23.57 -39.54 -37.17
CA ILE A 6 -24.28 -38.86 -36.08
C ILE A 6 -23.41 -38.85 -34.80
N THR A 7 -22.76 -39.97 -34.46
CA THR A 7 -21.87 -40.10 -33.27
C THR A 7 -20.62 -39.22 -33.40
N LYS A 8 -20.08 -39.08 -34.62
CA LYS A 8 -18.92 -38.22 -34.90
C LYS A 8 -19.29 -36.73 -34.89
N LEU A 9 -20.48 -36.38 -35.42
CA LEU A 9 -21.03 -35.02 -35.36
C LEU A 9 -21.38 -34.61 -33.93
N THR A 10 -22.04 -35.48 -33.17
CA THR A 10 -22.34 -35.26 -31.74
C THR A 10 -21.05 -35.14 -30.93
N LYS A 11 -20.04 -35.99 -31.14
CA LYS A 11 -18.73 -35.79 -30.48
C LYS A 11 -18.10 -34.43 -30.81
N LYS A 12 -18.16 -33.98 -32.08
CA LYS A 12 -17.60 -32.69 -32.53
C LYS A 12 -18.36 -31.48 -31.99
N ILE A 13 -19.69 -31.57 -31.86
CA ILE A 13 -20.55 -30.54 -31.25
C ILE A 13 -20.34 -30.51 -29.73
N ILE A 14 -20.33 -31.68 -29.08
CA ILE A 14 -20.15 -31.83 -27.63
C ILE A 14 -18.76 -31.36 -27.18
N SER A 15 -17.73 -31.54 -28.02
CA SER A 15 -16.37 -31.07 -27.73
C SER A 15 -16.12 -29.60 -28.09
N SER A 16 -17.12 -28.86 -28.58
CA SER A 16 -16.95 -27.47 -29.01
C SER A 16 -16.87 -26.52 -27.80
N PRO A 17 -15.72 -25.85 -27.57
CA PRO A 17 -15.58 -24.88 -26.46
C PRO A 17 -16.57 -23.72 -26.56
N TRP A 18 -17.07 -23.43 -27.76
CA TRP A 18 -17.99 -22.34 -28.04
C TRP A 18 -19.33 -22.47 -27.32
N ILE A 19 -19.91 -23.68 -27.25
CA ILE A 19 -21.19 -23.91 -26.56
C ILE A 19 -21.05 -23.64 -25.06
N ASN A 20 -19.97 -24.13 -24.43
CA ASN A 20 -19.68 -23.85 -23.02
C ASN A 20 -19.48 -22.35 -22.76
N ILE A 21 -18.83 -21.62 -23.67
CA ILE A 21 -18.67 -20.16 -23.54
C ILE A 21 -20.04 -19.45 -23.56
N GLN A 22 -20.95 -19.84 -24.46
CA GLN A 22 -22.30 -19.27 -24.53
C GLN A 22 -23.12 -19.60 -23.28
N LEU A 23 -23.13 -20.87 -22.85
CA LEU A 23 -23.83 -21.28 -21.62
C LEU A 23 -23.28 -20.57 -20.38
N ASN A 24 -21.95 -20.42 -20.26
CA ASN A 24 -21.33 -19.65 -19.19
C ASN A 24 -21.76 -18.18 -19.20
N HIS A 25 -21.93 -17.59 -20.39
CA HIS A 25 -22.42 -16.22 -20.55
C HIS A 25 -23.88 -16.08 -20.12
N VAL A 26 -24.74 -17.03 -20.48
CA VAL A 26 -26.14 -17.08 -20.04
C VAL A 26 -26.21 -17.22 -18.52
N ILE A 27 -25.51 -18.21 -17.95
CA ILE A 27 -25.45 -18.42 -16.50
C ILE A 27 -24.95 -17.17 -15.77
N TYR A 28 -23.90 -16.51 -16.28
CA TYR A 28 -23.40 -15.25 -15.71
C TYR A 28 -24.48 -14.14 -15.69
N ARG A 29 -25.21 -13.95 -16.80
CA ARG A 29 -26.28 -12.95 -16.87
C ARG A 29 -27.41 -13.27 -15.91
N LEU A 30 -27.78 -14.54 -15.81
CA LEU A 30 -28.80 -15.00 -14.88
C LEU A 30 -28.36 -14.71 -13.43
N LEU A 31 -27.15 -15.13 -13.04
CA LEU A 31 -26.60 -14.85 -11.71
C LEU A 31 -26.57 -13.36 -11.36
N PHE A 32 -26.34 -12.49 -12.34
CA PHE A 32 -26.26 -11.06 -12.11
C PHE A 32 -27.59 -10.46 -11.63
N VAL A 33 -28.72 -10.98 -12.10
CA VAL A 33 -30.07 -10.48 -11.77
C VAL A 33 -30.81 -11.35 -10.74
N TYR A 34 -30.16 -12.39 -10.22
CA TYR A 34 -30.78 -13.42 -9.38
C TYR A 34 -31.55 -12.87 -8.17
N LEU A 35 -30.90 -12.09 -7.30
CA LEU A 35 -31.55 -11.57 -6.09
C LEU A 35 -32.58 -10.47 -6.39
N ILE A 36 -32.51 -9.84 -7.55
CA ILE A 36 -33.52 -8.89 -8.01
C ILE A 36 -34.82 -9.66 -8.32
N ILE A 37 -34.73 -10.75 -9.07
CA ILE A 37 -35.88 -11.61 -9.40
C ILE A 37 -36.49 -12.20 -8.14
N ASP A 38 -35.66 -12.61 -7.18
CA ASP A 38 -36.16 -13.14 -5.92
C ASP A 38 -36.87 -12.07 -5.06
N SER A 39 -36.37 -10.83 -5.07
CA SER A 39 -37.05 -9.69 -4.44
C SER A 39 -38.42 -9.40 -5.09
N ILE A 40 -38.49 -9.47 -6.43
CA ILE A 40 -39.77 -9.33 -7.17
C ILE A 40 -40.72 -10.47 -6.82
N ASN A 41 -40.22 -11.70 -6.76
CA ASN A 41 -41.02 -12.87 -6.37
C ASN A 41 -41.62 -12.69 -4.96
N GLY A 42 -40.87 -12.15 -4.00
CA GLY A 42 -41.42 -11.82 -2.68
C GLY A 42 -42.55 -10.78 -2.75
N ILE A 43 -42.40 -9.72 -3.54
CA ILE A 43 -43.48 -8.73 -3.76
C ILE A 43 -44.73 -9.39 -4.37
N LEU A 44 -44.56 -10.28 -5.35
CA LEU A 44 -45.67 -10.95 -6.02
C LEU A 44 -46.41 -11.92 -5.11
N ILE A 45 -45.69 -12.78 -4.37
CA ILE A 45 -46.31 -13.73 -3.44
C ILE A 45 -47.04 -12.99 -2.31
N ARG A 46 -46.54 -11.81 -1.89
CA ARG A 46 -47.25 -10.97 -0.90
C ARG A 46 -48.64 -10.57 -1.38
N ASN A 47 -48.73 -10.11 -2.62
CA ASN A 47 -49.96 -9.58 -3.19
C ASN A 47 -50.85 -10.69 -3.75
N TYR A 48 -50.26 -11.83 -4.11
CA TYR A 48 -50.92 -12.98 -4.73
C TYR A 48 -50.36 -14.30 -4.17
N PRO A 49 -50.84 -14.76 -2.99
CA PRO A 49 -50.28 -15.93 -2.30
C PRO A 49 -50.33 -17.25 -3.09
N ASN A 50 -51.28 -17.37 -4.02
CA ASN A 50 -51.51 -18.58 -4.82
C ASN A 50 -50.76 -18.59 -6.17
N ILE A 51 -49.93 -17.57 -6.45
CA ILE A 51 -49.18 -17.51 -7.72
C ILE A 51 -48.01 -18.50 -7.73
N ILE A 52 -47.73 -19.08 -8.89
CA ILE A 52 -46.54 -19.91 -9.09
C ILE A 52 -45.29 -19.06 -8.80
N SER A 53 -44.38 -19.59 -7.98
CA SER A 53 -43.16 -18.87 -7.64
C SER A 53 -42.24 -18.75 -8.86
N ILE A 54 -42.14 -17.54 -9.41
CA ILE A 54 -41.22 -17.19 -10.50
C ILE A 54 -39.78 -17.50 -10.09
N SER A 55 -39.43 -17.32 -8.81
CA SER A 55 -38.11 -17.69 -8.28
C SER A 55 -37.83 -19.19 -8.41
N GLN A 56 -38.81 -20.06 -8.19
CA GLN A 56 -38.63 -21.50 -8.37
C GLN A 56 -38.41 -21.87 -9.84
N ILE A 57 -39.22 -21.31 -10.76
CA ILE A 57 -39.02 -21.51 -12.21
C ILE A 57 -37.60 -21.07 -12.61
N TYR A 58 -37.19 -19.90 -12.14
CA TYR A 58 -35.87 -19.35 -12.41
C TYR A 58 -34.73 -20.26 -11.95
N LYS A 59 -34.84 -20.80 -10.72
CA LYS A 59 -33.87 -21.73 -10.15
C LYS A 59 -33.81 -23.03 -10.96
N SER A 60 -34.94 -23.57 -11.38
CA SER A 60 -35.01 -24.78 -12.21
C SER A 60 -34.35 -24.58 -13.58
N VAL A 61 -34.61 -23.45 -14.24
CA VAL A 61 -33.94 -23.09 -15.51
C VAL A 61 -32.44 -22.98 -15.32
N LEU A 62 -31.99 -22.27 -14.28
CA LEU A 62 -30.57 -22.11 -13.98
C LEU A 62 -29.90 -23.47 -13.74
N LEU A 63 -30.53 -24.35 -12.95
CA LEU A 63 -30.03 -25.70 -12.67
C LEU A 63 -29.92 -26.54 -13.94
N ALA A 64 -30.95 -26.52 -14.79
CA ALA A 64 -30.96 -27.25 -16.06
C ALA A 64 -29.82 -26.82 -16.98
N ILE A 65 -29.56 -25.51 -17.09
CA ILE A 65 -28.46 -24.96 -17.90
C ILE A 65 -27.09 -25.37 -17.30
N MET A 66 -26.95 -25.40 -15.97
CA MET A 66 -25.72 -25.86 -15.31
C MET A 66 -25.46 -27.36 -15.55
N ILE A 67 -26.49 -28.20 -15.45
CA ILE A 67 -26.43 -29.64 -15.78
C ILE A 67 -26.02 -29.83 -17.24
N ALA A 68 -26.66 -29.11 -18.17
CA ALA A 68 -26.31 -29.14 -19.59
C ALA A 68 -24.85 -28.73 -19.82
N SER A 69 -24.39 -27.66 -19.18
CA SER A 69 -23.00 -27.23 -19.29
C SER A 69 -22.01 -28.25 -18.72
N LEU A 70 -22.32 -28.91 -17.61
CA LEU A 70 -21.50 -29.99 -17.04
C LEU A 70 -21.38 -31.19 -17.99
N TYR A 71 -22.45 -31.53 -18.70
CA TYR A 71 -22.41 -32.54 -19.76
C TYR A 71 -21.44 -32.14 -20.88
N PHE A 72 -21.51 -30.89 -21.35
CA PHE A 72 -20.58 -30.36 -22.36
C PHE A 72 -19.14 -30.17 -21.85
N TYR A 73 -18.92 -30.03 -20.54
CA TYR A 73 -17.59 -30.10 -19.94
C TYR A 73 -17.04 -31.53 -19.82
N GLY A 74 -17.84 -32.55 -20.13
CA GLY A 74 -17.45 -33.95 -19.96
C GLY A 74 -17.29 -34.37 -18.50
N GLU A 75 -18.00 -33.74 -17.57
CA GLU A 75 -17.90 -34.05 -16.14
C GLU A 75 -18.54 -35.41 -15.82
N LYS A 76 -17.70 -36.44 -15.70
CA LYS A 76 -18.15 -37.81 -15.43
C LYS A 76 -18.91 -37.97 -14.12
N LYS A 77 -18.75 -37.06 -13.15
CA LYS A 77 -19.45 -37.14 -11.86
C LYS A 77 -20.95 -36.89 -11.94
N ILE A 78 -21.43 -36.23 -13.00
CA ILE A 78 -22.87 -35.95 -13.15
C ILE A 78 -23.71 -37.23 -13.26
N LYS A 79 -23.14 -38.30 -13.82
CA LYS A 79 -23.81 -39.61 -13.90
C LYS A 79 -24.10 -40.18 -12.51
N TYR A 80 -23.19 -40.01 -11.55
CA TYR A 80 -23.37 -40.51 -10.19
C TYR A 80 -24.42 -39.70 -9.43
N ILE A 81 -24.50 -38.39 -9.70
CA ILE A 81 -25.57 -37.53 -9.20
C ILE A 81 -26.93 -37.98 -9.76
N GLY A 82 -27.00 -38.29 -11.05
CA GLY A 82 -28.22 -38.82 -11.67
C GLY A 82 -28.64 -40.18 -11.08
N ILE A 83 -27.68 -41.10 -10.91
CA ILE A 83 -27.91 -42.40 -10.29
C ILE A 83 -28.43 -42.24 -8.86
N SER A 84 -27.81 -41.37 -8.05
CA SER A 84 -28.26 -41.16 -6.67
C SER A 84 -29.63 -40.48 -6.59
N PHE A 85 -29.95 -39.60 -7.54
CA PHE A 85 -31.28 -38.98 -7.64
C PHE A 85 -32.36 -40.02 -7.95
N ILE A 86 -32.12 -40.87 -8.96
CA ILE A 86 -33.03 -41.96 -9.33
C ILE A 86 -33.16 -42.98 -8.18
N PHE A 87 -32.05 -43.32 -7.52
CA PHE A 87 -32.06 -44.26 -6.40
C PHE A 87 -32.96 -43.78 -5.24
N LEU A 88 -32.91 -42.48 -4.90
CA LEU A 88 -33.79 -41.90 -3.88
C LEU A 88 -35.26 -41.86 -4.33
N LEU A 89 -35.53 -41.59 -5.61
CA LEU A 89 -36.90 -41.66 -6.15
C LEU A 89 -37.48 -43.08 -6.11
N ILE A 90 -36.68 -44.09 -6.48
CA ILE A 90 -37.10 -45.49 -6.43
C ILE A 90 -37.37 -45.91 -4.98
N GLY A 91 -36.50 -45.52 -4.04
CA GLY A 91 -36.71 -45.78 -2.62
C GLY A 91 -38.00 -45.15 -2.10
N ASN A 92 -38.29 -43.91 -2.49
CA ASN A 92 -39.53 -43.23 -2.12
C ASN A 92 -40.77 -43.91 -2.73
N TYR A 93 -40.72 -44.27 -4.01
CA TYR A 93 -41.80 -45.02 -4.69
C TYR A 93 -42.06 -46.37 -4.01
N TYR A 94 -41.01 -47.09 -3.61
CA TYR A 94 -41.15 -48.37 -2.93
C TYR A 94 -41.81 -48.23 -1.55
N LEU A 95 -41.53 -47.13 -0.83
CA LEU A 95 -42.11 -46.87 0.50
C LEU A 95 -43.56 -46.38 0.44
N HIS A 96 -43.95 -45.60 -0.58
CA HIS A 96 -45.24 -44.90 -0.59
C HIS A 96 -46.14 -45.23 -1.78
N GLY A 97 -45.69 -46.06 -2.73
CA GLY A 97 -46.45 -46.44 -3.93
C GLY A 97 -46.61 -45.34 -4.98
N GLU A 98 -46.20 -44.10 -4.70
CA GLU A 98 -46.21 -42.96 -5.62
C GLU A 98 -45.01 -42.03 -5.40
N ILE A 99 -44.72 -41.17 -6.38
CA ILE A 99 -43.72 -40.11 -6.28
C ILE A 99 -44.45 -38.77 -6.34
N SER A 100 -44.57 -38.09 -5.19
CA SER A 100 -45.24 -36.78 -5.15
C SER A 100 -44.40 -35.70 -5.84
N ALA A 101 -45.05 -34.78 -6.56
CA ALA A 101 -44.36 -33.65 -7.19
C ALA A 101 -43.62 -32.79 -6.14
N SER A 102 -44.13 -32.72 -4.91
CA SER A 102 -43.50 -32.00 -3.82
C SER A 102 -42.16 -32.63 -3.42
N TYR A 103 -42.09 -33.97 -3.37
CA TYR A 103 -40.86 -34.70 -3.06
C TYR A 103 -39.80 -34.47 -4.13
N VAL A 104 -40.16 -34.53 -5.40
CA VAL A 104 -39.23 -34.26 -6.53
C VAL A 104 -38.67 -32.83 -6.44
N ILE A 105 -39.52 -31.85 -6.13
CA ILE A 105 -39.09 -30.45 -5.99
C ILE A 105 -38.13 -30.31 -4.80
N GLN A 106 -38.42 -30.90 -3.65
CA GLN A 106 -37.53 -30.83 -2.49
C GLN A 106 -36.19 -31.54 -2.74
N LEU A 107 -36.24 -32.72 -3.36
CA LEU A 107 -35.07 -33.48 -3.76
C LEU A 107 -34.21 -32.69 -4.76
N SER A 108 -34.82 -31.95 -5.70
CA SER A 108 -34.06 -31.12 -6.64
C SER A 108 -33.27 -29.99 -5.95
N LYS A 109 -33.81 -29.39 -4.88
CA LYS A 109 -33.12 -28.34 -4.10
C LYS A 109 -31.91 -28.90 -3.36
N PHE A 110 -32.00 -30.13 -2.88
CA PHE A 110 -30.91 -30.83 -2.23
C PHE A 110 -29.68 -31.00 -3.14
N TYR A 111 -29.87 -31.22 -4.44
CA TYR A 111 -28.79 -31.35 -5.42
C TYR A 111 -28.24 -30.03 -5.95
N PHE A 112 -28.79 -28.88 -5.56
CA PHE A 112 -28.37 -27.58 -6.07
C PHE A 112 -26.93 -27.22 -5.68
N ILE A 113 -26.53 -27.54 -4.45
CA ILE A 113 -25.17 -27.32 -3.94
C ILE A 113 -24.13 -28.14 -4.72
N PRO A 114 -24.23 -29.48 -4.83
CA PRO A 114 -23.23 -30.28 -5.53
C PRO A 114 -23.13 -29.97 -7.02
N ILE A 115 -24.26 -29.73 -7.70
CA ILE A 115 -24.28 -29.35 -9.11
C ILE A 115 -23.63 -27.98 -9.30
N SER A 116 -23.98 -27.00 -8.45
CA SER A 116 -23.38 -25.67 -8.49
C SER A 116 -21.86 -25.72 -8.32
N PHE A 117 -21.38 -26.42 -7.29
CA PHE A 117 -19.96 -26.57 -7.03
C PHE A 117 -19.21 -27.18 -8.22
N LEU A 118 -19.71 -28.29 -8.79
CA LEU A 118 -19.07 -28.96 -9.93
C LEU A 118 -19.02 -28.04 -11.15
N TYR A 119 -20.14 -27.35 -11.46
CA TYR A 119 -20.20 -26.45 -12.59
C TYR A 119 -19.19 -25.31 -12.45
N PHE A 120 -19.21 -24.57 -11.34
CA PHE A 120 -18.30 -23.42 -11.18
C PHE A 120 -16.85 -23.87 -11.10
N LYS A 121 -16.58 -25.03 -10.48
CA LYS A 121 -15.24 -25.64 -10.52
C LYS A 121 -14.78 -25.84 -11.96
N LYS A 122 -15.60 -26.48 -12.80
CA LYS A 122 -15.26 -26.73 -14.20
C LYS A 122 -15.16 -25.44 -15.02
N ALA A 123 -16.04 -24.47 -14.79
CA ALA A 123 -15.98 -23.17 -15.45
C ALA A 123 -14.68 -22.42 -15.12
N LEU A 124 -14.25 -22.45 -13.85
CA LEU A 124 -13.01 -21.82 -13.39
C LEU A 124 -11.75 -22.55 -13.89
N GLU A 125 -11.76 -23.88 -13.93
CA GLU A 125 -10.67 -24.71 -14.50
C GLU A 125 -10.47 -24.42 -15.99
N ASN A 126 -11.55 -24.38 -16.76
CA ASN A 126 -11.50 -24.24 -18.21
C ASN A 126 -11.37 -22.79 -18.68
N THR A 127 -11.93 -21.83 -17.93
CA THR A 127 -11.94 -20.42 -18.33
C THR A 127 -11.61 -19.48 -17.15
N PRO A 128 -10.31 -19.37 -16.76
CA PRO A 128 -9.90 -18.55 -15.60
C PRO A 128 -10.31 -17.07 -15.68
N SER A 129 -10.53 -16.52 -16.88
CA SER A 129 -11.01 -15.13 -17.05
C SER A 129 -12.39 -14.86 -16.42
N TYR A 130 -13.17 -15.91 -16.14
CA TYR A 130 -14.47 -15.79 -15.46
C TYR A 130 -14.35 -15.56 -13.95
N ILE A 131 -13.18 -15.74 -13.33
CA ILE A 131 -12.94 -15.41 -11.91
C ILE A 131 -13.41 -13.99 -11.61
N THR A 132 -12.92 -13.02 -12.39
CA THR A 132 -13.25 -11.60 -12.20
C THR A 132 -14.75 -11.34 -12.43
N LYS A 133 -15.39 -12.07 -13.34
CA LYS A 133 -16.82 -11.96 -13.62
C LYS A 133 -17.64 -12.44 -12.42
N TYR A 134 -17.38 -13.65 -11.91
CA TYR A 134 -18.13 -14.20 -10.76
C TYR A 134 -17.89 -13.41 -9.47
N LEU A 135 -16.68 -12.90 -9.25
CA LEU A 135 -16.40 -11.98 -8.13
C LEU A 135 -17.22 -10.68 -8.23
N ARG A 136 -17.44 -10.15 -9.44
CA ARG A 136 -18.32 -9.00 -9.65
C ARG A 136 -19.78 -9.36 -9.38
N CYS A 137 -20.24 -10.54 -9.79
CA CYS A 137 -21.60 -11.02 -9.47
C CYS A 137 -21.84 -11.08 -7.96
N ILE A 138 -20.89 -11.63 -7.18
CA ILE A 138 -20.98 -11.68 -5.71
C ILE A 138 -21.08 -10.27 -5.13
N LYS A 139 -20.19 -9.36 -5.53
CA LYS A 139 -20.18 -7.97 -5.03
C LYS A 139 -21.48 -7.24 -5.36
N PHE A 140 -21.98 -7.42 -6.58
CA PHE A 140 -23.23 -6.80 -7.01
C PHE A 140 -24.43 -7.35 -6.25
N ASN A 141 -24.57 -8.68 -6.14
CA ASN A 141 -25.68 -9.29 -5.40
C ASN A 141 -25.61 -8.99 -3.90
N TYR A 142 -24.41 -8.89 -3.32
CA TYR A 142 -24.27 -8.41 -1.94
C TYR A 142 -24.73 -6.96 -1.78
N PHE A 143 -24.43 -6.08 -2.74
CA PHE A 143 -24.96 -4.72 -2.74
C PHE A 143 -26.49 -4.71 -2.83
N ILE A 144 -27.09 -5.52 -3.72
CA ILE A 144 -28.55 -5.65 -3.81
C ILE A 144 -29.15 -6.14 -2.48
N LEU A 145 -28.50 -7.09 -1.82
CA LEU A 145 -28.88 -7.59 -0.51
C LEU A 145 -28.88 -6.47 0.54
N LEU A 146 -27.79 -5.69 0.64
CA LEU A 146 -27.70 -4.56 1.58
C LEU A 146 -28.72 -3.47 1.28
N LEU A 147 -28.92 -3.16 -0.01
CA LEU A 147 -29.90 -2.17 -0.45
C LEU A 147 -31.32 -2.59 -0.05
N ASN A 148 -31.67 -3.85 -0.26
CA ASN A 148 -32.97 -4.42 0.12
C ASN A 148 -33.20 -4.30 1.63
N LEU A 149 -32.21 -4.68 2.45
CA LEU A 149 -32.28 -4.53 3.90
C LEU A 149 -32.43 -3.06 4.30
N THR A 150 -31.71 -2.14 3.63
CA THR A 150 -31.78 -0.71 3.92
C THR A 150 -33.15 -0.11 3.61
N ILE A 151 -33.77 -0.49 2.49
CA ILE A 151 -35.13 -0.04 2.16
C ILE A 151 -36.14 -0.57 3.19
N GLY A 152 -35.93 -1.80 3.66
CA GLY A 152 -36.69 -2.36 4.78
C GLY A 152 -36.58 -1.51 6.06
N ILE A 153 -35.43 -0.86 6.33
CA ILE A 153 -35.24 0.07 7.47
C ILE A 153 -36.14 1.30 7.35
N THR A 154 -36.30 1.82 6.13
CA THR A 154 -37.05 3.07 5.91
C THR A 154 -38.56 2.95 6.05
N GLY A 155 -39.08 1.77 6.45
CA GLY A 155 -40.52 1.53 6.66
C GLY A 155 -41.32 1.39 5.37
N ILE A 156 -40.66 1.41 4.21
CA ILE A 156 -41.28 1.25 2.89
C ILE A 156 -41.53 -0.25 2.67
N SER A 157 -42.69 -0.72 3.13
CA SER A 157 -43.36 -1.96 2.68
C SER A 157 -42.51 -3.25 2.61
N GLY A 158 -41.72 -3.58 3.63
CA GLY A 158 -41.06 -4.90 3.77
C GLY A 158 -41.88 -5.96 4.54
N TYR A 159 -41.44 -7.22 4.51
CA TYR A 159 -41.93 -8.29 5.38
C TYR A 159 -41.34 -8.12 6.80
N SER A 160 -42.20 -8.07 7.81
CA SER A 160 -41.73 -8.27 9.19
C SER A 160 -41.26 -9.72 9.34
N GLN A 161 -40.12 -9.91 9.98
CA GLN A 161 -39.56 -11.24 10.25
C GLN A 161 -40.44 -12.02 11.24
N TYR A 162 -41.12 -11.31 12.16
CA TYR A 162 -41.95 -11.85 13.25
C TYR A 162 -43.18 -10.97 13.48
N VAL A 163 -44.28 -11.56 13.96
CA VAL A 163 -45.48 -10.81 14.38
C VAL A 163 -45.13 -10.00 15.63
N ASN A 164 -45.39 -8.69 15.61
CA ASN A 164 -45.16 -7.73 16.72
C ASN A 164 -43.72 -7.58 17.27
N SER A 165 -42.65 -7.78 16.49
CA SER A 165 -41.28 -7.51 16.98
C SER A 165 -40.21 -7.16 15.92
N ILE A 166 -39.13 -6.52 16.39
CA ILE A 166 -38.04 -5.87 15.65
C ILE A 166 -37.30 -6.83 14.69
N GLY A 167 -37.25 -6.46 13.40
CA GLY A 167 -36.48 -7.12 12.34
C GLY A 167 -37.25 -7.23 11.01
N THR A 168 -36.59 -6.97 9.87
CA THR A 168 -37.22 -7.08 8.54
C THR A 168 -36.44 -8.00 7.62
N ARG A 169 -37.16 -8.65 6.71
CA ARG A 169 -36.60 -9.39 5.57
C ARG A 169 -36.56 -8.54 4.29
N GLY A 170 -37.01 -7.27 4.37
CA GLY A 170 -37.21 -6.41 3.22
C GLY A 170 -38.22 -7.02 2.25
N PHE A 171 -37.87 -7.14 0.98
CA PHE A 171 -38.76 -7.73 -0.05
C PHE A 171 -38.54 -9.24 -0.27
N PHE A 172 -37.63 -9.88 0.45
CA PHE A 172 -37.43 -11.32 0.34
C PHE A 172 -38.50 -12.09 1.12
N TYR A 173 -38.94 -13.22 0.56
CA TYR A 173 -39.94 -14.09 1.18
C TYR A 173 -39.37 -14.88 2.38
N ALA A 174 -38.15 -15.42 2.27
CA ALA A 174 -37.55 -16.32 3.26
C ALA A 174 -36.39 -15.68 4.05
N GLY A 175 -36.58 -15.39 5.35
CA GLY A 175 -35.62 -14.61 6.14
C GLY A 175 -34.34 -15.34 6.58
N ASN A 176 -34.42 -16.66 6.78
CA ASN A 176 -33.25 -17.46 7.13
C ASN A 176 -32.28 -17.60 5.94
N GLU A 177 -32.82 -17.71 4.72
CA GLU A 177 -32.02 -17.76 3.49
C GLU A 177 -31.27 -16.44 3.25
N VAL A 178 -31.94 -15.30 3.48
CA VAL A 178 -31.35 -13.95 3.41
C VAL A 178 -30.22 -13.80 4.43
N SER A 179 -30.43 -14.28 5.65
CA SER A 179 -29.43 -14.25 6.72
C SER A 179 -28.19 -15.07 6.37
N LEU A 180 -28.38 -16.24 5.79
CA LEU A 180 -27.29 -17.10 5.34
C LEU A 180 -26.49 -16.48 4.19
N LEU A 181 -27.17 -15.95 3.17
CA LEU A 181 -26.50 -15.24 2.07
C LEU A 181 -25.70 -14.03 2.56
N PHE A 182 -26.28 -13.27 3.49
CA PHE A 182 -25.62 -12.14 4.13
C PHE A 182 -24.33 -12.56 4.81
N VAL A 183 -24.37 -13.61 5.63
CA VAL A 183 -23.21 -14.17 6.35
C VAL A 183 -22.14 -14.64 5.37
N VAL A 184 -22.53 -15.42 4.36
CA VAL A 184 -21.61 -16.00 3.38
C VAL A 184 -20.89 -14.92 2.56
N PHE A 185 -21.62 -13.93 2.03
CA PHE A 185 -21.03 -12.81 1.31
C PHE A 185 -20.20 -11.90 2.20
N SER A 186 -20.67 -11.60 3.41
CA SER A 186 -19.96 -10.76 4.37
C SER A 186 -18.62 -11.40 4.75
N THR A 187 -18.58 -12.71 5.05
CA THR A 187 -17.34 -13.42 5.35
C THR A 187 -16.33 -13.33 4.21
N PHE A 188 -16.80 -13.58 2.98
CA PHE A 188 -15.96 -13.56 1.79
C PHE A 188 -15.39 -12.16 1.52
N LEU A 189 -16.20 -11.11 1.69
CA LEU A 189 -15.78 -9.73 1.49
C LEU A 189 -14.88 -9.23 2.61
N LEU A 190 -15.20 -9.51 3.87
CA LEU A 190 -14.34 -9.19 5.02
C LEU A 190 -12.94 -9.79 4.86
N TYR A 191 -12.82 -10.97 4.25
CA TYR A 191 -11.50 -11.52 3.93
C TYR A 191 -10.74 -10.75 2.85
N GLN A 192 -11.43 -10.37 1.78
CA GLN A 192 -10.79 -9.55 0.75
C GLN A 192 -10.35 -8.21 1.33
N THR A 193 -11.18 -7.57 2.17
CA THR A 193 -10.86 -6.28 2.78
C THR A 193 -9.77 -6.41 3.84
N TRP A 194 -9.73 -7.50 4.60
CA TRP A 194 -8.66 -7.81 5.55
C TRP A 194 -7.28 -7.85 4.88
N LYS A 195 -7.17 -8.56 3.75
CA LYS A 195 -5.92 -8.66 2.99
C LYS A 195 -5.50 -7.33 2.36
N ALA A 196 -6.46 -6.54 1.92
CA ALA A 196 -6.20 -5.28 1.23
C ALA A 196 -5.92 -4.11 2.18
N ASN A 197 -6.75 -3.92 3.21
CA ASN A 197 -6.71 -2.73 4.07
C ASN A 197 -7.43 -2.90 5.41
N LYS A 198 -6.71 -2.66 6.51
CA LYS A 198 -7.24 -2.79 7.88
C LYS A 198 -8.34 -1.78 8.25
N LEU A 199 -8.26 -0.54 7.77
CA LEU A 199 -9.30 0.47 8.04
C LEU A 199 -10.59 0.12 7.29
N PHE A 200 -10.47 -0.24 6.01
CA PHE A 200 -11.62 -0.65 5.22
C PHE A 200 -12.24 -1.94 5.76
N PHE A 201 -11.42 -2.86 6.29
CA PHE A 201 -11.90 -4.00 7.06
C PHE A 201 -12.72 -3.55 8.27
N SER A 202 -12.21 -2.65 9.12
CA SER A 202 -12.94 -2.16 10.30
C SER A 202 -14.27 -1.48 9.95
N VAL A 203 -14.32 -0.68 8.88
CA VAL A 203 -15.58 -0.06 8.42
C VAL A 203 -16.54 -1.10 7.87
N SER A 204 -16.06 -2.00 7.01
CA SER A 204 -16.89 -3.10 6.46
C SER A 204 -17.43 -3.99 7.58
N TYR A 205 -16.62 -4.22 8.60
CA TYR A 205 -16.96 -4.99 9.78
C TYR A 205 -18.11 -4.33 10.57
N ILE A 206 -18.06 -3.01 10.81
CA ILE A 206 -19.13 -2.29 11.51
C ILE A 206 -20.44 -2.36 10.73
N ILE A 207 -20.37 -2.20 9.40
CA ILE A 207 -21.53 -2.32 8.52
C ILE A 207 -22.13 -3.73 8.61
N VAL A 208 -21.29 -4.77 8.58
CA VAL A 208 -21.76 -6.16 8.70
C VAL A 208 -22.44 -6.39 10.05
N LEU A 209 -21.86 -5.90 11.15
CA LEU A 209 -22.48 -6.03 12.47
C LEU A 209 -23.85 -5.33 12.54
N PHE A 210 -23.95 -4.12 11.99
CA PHE A 210 -25.21 -3.38 11.93
C PHE A 210 -26.32 -4.15 11.19
N PHE A 211 -26.03 -4.66 9.98
CA PHE A 211 -27.03 -5.42 9.22
C PHE A 211 -27.35 -6.78 9.85
N ALA A 212 -26.40 -7.43 10.53
CA ALA A 212 -26.67 -8.66 11.27
C ALA A 212 -27.66 -8.45 12.41
N ILE A 213 -27.50 -7.34 13.14
CA ILE A 213 -28.42 -6.92 14.20
C ILE A 213 -29.79 -6.58 13.61
N TYR A 214 -29.80 -5.88 12.49
CA TYR A 214 -31.03 -5.45 11.84
C TYR A 214 -31.89 -6.62 11.30
N LEU A 215 -31.24 -7.70 10.83
CA LEU A 215 -31.92 -8.94 10.44
C LEU A 215 -32.57 -9.66 11.64
N SER A 216 -32.06 -9.45 12.85
CA SER A 216 -32.58 -10.02 14.10
C SER A 216 -32.76 -11.55 14.09
N THR A 217 -31.98 -12.29 13.29
CA THR A 217 -32.02 -13.76 13.23
C THR A 217 -30.87 -14.37 14.00
N LYS A 218 -31.12 -15.54 14.62
CA LYS A 218 -30.06 -16.35 15.26
C LYS A 218 -28.93 -16.65 14.27
N VAL A 219 -29.28 -16.98 13.01
CA VAL A 219 -28.32 -17.23 11.91
C VAL A 219 -27.40 -16.03 11.69
N ALA A 220 -27.96 -14.84 11.45
CA ALA A 220 -27.16 -13.67 11.12
C ALA A 220 -26.27 -13.24 12.29
N LEU A 221 -26.82 -13.21 13.50
CA LEU A 221 -26.12 -12.76 14.71
C LEU A 221 -24.99 -13.71 15.11
N ILE A 222 -25.32 -14.99 15.34
CA ILE A 222 -24.35 -15.98 15.83
C ILE A 222 -23.24 -16.17 14.79
N SER A 223 -23.59 -16.29 13.52
CA SER A 223 -22.58 -16.48 12.47
C SER A 223 -21.71 -15.25 12.29
N THR A 224 -22.29 -14.04 12.36
CA THR A 224 -21.50 -12.80 12.33
C THR A 224 -20.53 -12.77 13.49
N LEU A 225 -20.96 -13.06 14.72
CA LEU A 225 -20.09 -13.15 15.90
C LEU A 225 -18.95 -14.18 15.71
N PHE A 226 -19.26 -15.37 15.21
CA PHE A 226 -18.24 -16.39 14.89
C PHE A 226 -17.24 -15.89 13.84
N ILE A 227 -17.69 -15.14 12.83
CA ILE A 227 -16.82 -14.45 11.89
C ILE A 227 -15.93 -13.47 12.66
N LEU A 228 -16.46 -12.62 13.53
CA LEU A 228 -15.63 -11.64 14.27
C LEU A 228 -14.54 -12.32 15.12
N ILE A 229 -14.85 -13.46 15.74
CA ILE A 229 -13.96 -14.21 16.63
C ILE A 229 -12.91 -15.00 15.85
N ILE A 230 -13.36 -15.83 14.90
CA ILE A 230 -12.50 -16.82 14.25
C ILE A 230 -11.73 -16.20 13.08
N PHE A 231 -12.32 -15.22 12.39
CA PHE A 231 -11.75 -14.65 11.17
C PHE A 231 -10.29 -14.15 11.32
N PRO A 232 -9.94 -13.41 12.39
CA PRO A 232 -8.55 -12.98 12.63
C PRO A 232 -7.58 -14.15 12.88
N LEU A 233 -8.08 -15.28 13.39
CA LEU A 233 -7.28 -16.46 13.76
C LEU A 233 -6.91 -17.35 12.56
N ILE A 234 -7.54 -17.14 11.40
CA ILE A 234 -7.37 -17.96 10.18
C ILE A 234 -5.97 -17.77 9.56
N GLU A 235 -5.34 -16.61 9.70
CA GLU A 235 -4.02 -16.32 9.13
C GLU A 235 -2.88 -16.94 9.98
N LYS A 236 -2.03 -17.78 9.35
CA LYS A 236 -0.98 -18.61 10.02
C LYS A 236 0.05 -17.77 10.78
N ASP A 237 0.15 -16.51 10.38
CA ASP A 237 1.08 -15.52 10.89
C ASP A 237 0.42 -14.46 11.78
N PHE A 238 -0.91 -14.46 11.95
CA PHE A 238 -1.58 -13.43 12.72
C PHE A 238 -1.12 -13.46 14.18
N ILE A 239 -1.23 -14.62 14.83
CA ILE A 239 -0.74 -14.81 16.21
C ILE A 239 0.79 -14.85 16.25
N LYS A 240 1.43 -15.54 15.30
CA LYS A 240 2.90 -15.74 15.31
C LYS A 240 3.71 -14.47 15.03
N LYS A 241 3.19 -13.51 14.24
CA LYS A 241 3.83 -12.23 13.92
C LYS A 241 3.19 -11.04 14.64
N MET A 242 2.17 -11.28 15.49
CA MET A 242 1.58 -10.23 16.30
C MET A 242 2.60 -9.76 17.33
N LYS A 243 2.99 -8.50 17.22
CA LYS A 243 3.68 -7.83 18.32
C LYS A 243 2.73 -7.77 19.53
N PRO A 244 3.22 -7.95 20.76
CA PRO A 244 2.41 -7.93 21.97
C PRO A 244 1.54 -6.67 22.11
N GLU A 245 2.07 -5.50 21.71
CA GLU A 245 1.28 -4.25 21.74
C GLU A 245 0.02 -4.33 20.85
N ARG A 246 0.13 -5.01 19.71
CA ARG A 246 -0.98 -5.22 18.78
C ARG A 246 -1.92 -6.30 19.28
N ALA A 247 -1.41 -7.31 20.00
CA ALA A 247 -2.24 -8.32 20.67
C ALA A 247 -3.11 -7.68 21.76
N ILE A 248 -2.58 -6.72 22.52
CA ILE A 248 -3.34 -5.95 23.51
C ILE A 248 -4.34 -5.00 22.82
N GLY A 249 -3.94 -4.30 21.76
CA GLY A 249 -4.91 -3.49 20.99
C GLY A 249 -6.04 -4.33 20.39
N PHE A 250 -5.72 -5.55 19.95
CA PHE A 250 -6.69 -6.50 19.44
C PHE A 250 -7.59 -7.09 20.53
N ILE A 251 -7.06 -7.44 21.71
CA ILE A 251 -7.91 -7.93 22.82
C ILE A 251 -8.84 -6.81 23.31
N LEU A 252 -8.37 -5.57 23.38
CA LEU A 252 -9.22 -4.43 23.74
C LEU A 252 -10.28 -4.16 22.68
N PHE A 253 -9.91 -4.21 21.39
CA PHE A 253 -10.87 -4.12 20.29
C PHE A 253 -11.89 -5.25 20.35
N PHE A 254 -11.45 -6.47 20.64
CA PHE A 254 -12.29 -7.66 20.78
C PHE A 254 -13.28 -7.52 21.94
N ILE A 255 -12.80 -7.14 23.12
CA ILE A 255 -13.63 -6.87 24.31
C ILE A 255 -14.63 -5.74 24.02
N ALA A 256 -14.19 -4.63 23.41
CA ALA A 256 -15.07 -3.52 23.04
C ALA A 256 -16.20 -3.99 22.10
N ASN A 257 -15.90 -4.86 21.14
CA ASN A 257 -16.91 -5.43 20.25
C ASN A 257 -17.88 -6.37 20.97
N ILE A 258 -17.43 -7.13 21.97
CA ILE A 258 -18.32 -7.92 22.84
C ILE A 258 -19.27 -7.00 23.59
N PHE A 259 -18.78 -5.89 24.16
CA PHE A 259 -19.63 -4.92 24.87
C PHE A 259 -20.62 -4.21 23.93
N ILE A 260 -20.17 -3.80 22.74
CA ILE A 260 -21.05 -3.19 21.73
C ILE A 260 -22.13 -4.20 21.30
N ALA A 261 -21.75 -5.46 21.05
CA ALA A 261 -22.70 -6.51 20.72
C ALA A 261 -23.70 -6.74 21.88
N TYR A 262 -23.23 -6.88 23.11
CA TYR A 262 -24.07 -7.02 24.30
C TYR A 262 -25.07 -5.88 24.46
N TYR A 263 -24.61 -4.64 24.35
CA TYR A 263 -25.45 -3.44 24.46
C TYR A 263 -26.52 -3.38 23.35
N LEU A 264 -26.13 -3.69 22.11
CA LEU A 264 -27.06 -3.72 20.97
C LEU A 264 -28.06 -4.89 21.08
N LEU A 265 -27.62 -6.07 21.52
CA LEU A 265 -28.49 -7.22 21.77
C LEU A 265 -29.55 -6.92 22.85
N GLY A 266 -29.20 -6.14 23.87
CA GLY A 266 -30.14 -5.70 24.89
C GLY A 266 -31.19 -4.72 24.41
N ASN A 267 -30.80 -3.71 23.64
CA ASN A 267 -31.73 -2.69 23.14
C ASN A 267 -32.67 -3.18 22.03
N VAL A 268 -32.31 -4.24 21.31
CA VAL A 268 -33.13 -4.84 20.24
C VAL A 268 -34.13 -5.87 20.78
N GLY A 269 -34.21 -6.05 22.11
CA GLY A 269 -35.16 -6.96 22.75
C GLY A 269 -34.80 -8.44 22.61
N ILE A 270 -33.56 -8.78 22.24
CA ILE A 270 -33.12 -10.17 22.11
C ILE A 270 -32.99 -10.84 23.47
N PHE A 271 -32.53 -10.13 24.51
CA PHE A 271 -32.57 -10.67 25.87
C PHE A 271 -34.00 -10.97 26.30
N ASN A 272 -34.97 -10.13 25.96
CA ASN A 272 -36.39 -10.39 26.22
C ASN A 272 -36.91 -11.62 25.45
N ARG A 273 -36.43 -11.85 24.23
CA ARG A 273 -36.73 -13.10 23.49
C ARG A 273 -36.04 -14.32 24.08
N TRP A 274 -34.82 -14.20 24.57
CA TRP A 274 -34.10 -15.31 25.21
C TRP A 274 -34.73 -15.67 26.54
N THR A 275 -35.08 -14.70 27.37
CA THR A 275 -35.80 -14.93 28.63
C THR A 275 -37.19 -15.50 28.36
N TYR A 276 -37.92 -14.98 27.36
CA TYR A 276 -39.18 -15.56 26.93
C TYR A 276 -39.03 -17.00 26.42
N SER A 277 -38.07 -17.29 25.54
CA SER A 277 -37.84 -18.62 24.98
C SER A 277 -37.36 -19.62 26.05
N TYR A 278 -36.54 -19.16 27.00
CA TYR A 278 -36.12 -19.96 28.16
C TYR A 278 -37.31 -20.30 29.06
N ALA A 279 -38.21 -19.34 29.29
CA ALA A 279 -39.44 -19.55 30.06
C ALA A 279 -40.51 -20.38 29.32
N PHE A 280 -40.54 -20.32 27.97
CA PHE A 280 -41.51 -21.01 27.13
C PHE A 280 -41.14 -22.47 26.85
N HIS A 281 -39.85 -22.81 26.93
CA HIS A 281 -39.36 -24.19 26.88
C HIS A 281 -39.15 -24.74 28.30
N ASP A 282 -38.55 -25.92 28.43
CA ASP A 282 -38.27 -26.65 29.68
C ASP A 282 -37.24 -25.97 30.61
N GLY A 283 -36.93 -24.68 30.42
CA GLY A 283 -35.82 -24.00 31.11
C GLY A 283 -34.45 -24.53 30.71
N SER A 284 -34.33 -25.38 29.68
CA SER A 284 -33.04 -25.84 29.21
C SER A 284 -32.35 -24.78 28.37
N ILE A 285 -31.06 -24.54 28.68
CA ILE A 285 -30.18 -23.74 27.83
C ILE A 285 -30.13 -24.33 26.42
N MET A 286 -30.14 -25.66 26.29
CA MET A 286 -30.06 -26.35 25.01
C MET A 286 -31.35 -26.17 24.20
N ALA A 287 -32.52 -26.28 24.84
CA ALA A 287 -33.80 -26.01 24.18
C ALA A 287 -33.89 -24.54 23.74
N THR A 288 -33.43 -23.62 24.57
CA THR A 288 -33.38 -22.18 24.25
C THR A 288 -32.43 -21.89 23.08
N LEU A 289 -31.26 -22.52 23.04
CA LEU A 289 -30.30 -22.39 21.93
C LEU A 289 -30.89 -22.89 20.62
N LEU A 290 -31.49 -24.09 20.64
CA LEU A 290 -32.09 -24.74 19.48
C LEU A 290 -33.50 -24.22 19.14
N SER A 291 -34.04 -23.27 19.90
CA SER A 291 -35.42 -22.76 19.74
C SER A 291 -36.50 -23.84 19.89
N GLY A 292 -36.31 -24.81 20.77
CA GLY A 292 -37.25 -25.92 20.99
C GLY A 292 -37.25 -27.00 19.91
N ARG A 293 -36.36 -26.92 18.90
CA ARG A 293 -36.25 -27.94 17.84
C ARG A 293 -35.83 -29.31 18.35
N ASN A 294 -35.12 -29.36 19.48
CA ASN A 294 -34.87 -30.60 20.21
C ASN A 294 -36.17 -31.31 20.60
N ASN A 295 -37.23 -30.58 20.95
CA ASN A 295 -38.52 -31.17 21.28
C ASN A 295 -39.21 -31.74 20.02
N MET A 296 -39.07 -31.06 18.88
CA MET A 296 -39.57 -31.56 17.58
C MET A 296 -38.81 -32.83 17.17
N LEU A 297 -37.51 -32.90 17.43
CA LEU A 297 -36.72 -34.10 17.19
C LEU A 297 -37.18 -35.26 18.10
N VAL A 298 -37.38 -35.00 19.39
CA VAL A 298 -37.89 -36.00 20.35
C VAL A 298 -39.27 -36.50 19.94
N ALA A 299 -40.15 -35.63 19.44
CA ALA A 299 -41.46 -36.01 18.94
C ALA A 299 -41.41 -36.96 17.73
N ASN A 300 -40.32 -36.95 16.96
CA ASN A 300 -40.10 -37.88 15.86
C ASN A 300 -39.39 -39.19 16.29
N MET A 301 -38.97 -39.34 17.55
CA MET A 301 -38.18 -40.52 17.97
C MET A 301 -39.01 -41.82 17.98
N SER A 302 -40.31 -41.74 18.27
CA SER A 302 -41.21 -42.90 18.18
C SER A 302 -41.31 -43.42 16.74
N LEU A 303 -41.49 -42.52 15.77
CA LEU A 303 -41.49 -42.85 14.34
C LEU A 303 -40.18 -43.50 13.91
N ILE A 304 -39.04 -43.01 14.42
CA ILE A 304 -37.73 -43.59 14.12
C ILE A 304 -37.61 -45.02 14.67
N GLN A 305 -38.10 -45.25 15.90
CA GLN A 305 -38.04 -46.54 16.58
C GLN A 305 -38.96 -47.60 15.95
N GLU A 306 -40.13 -47.18 15.44
CA GLU A 306 -41.13 -48.06 14.83
C GLU A 306 -40.90 -48.26 13.32
N GLY A 307 -40.00 -47.48 12.70
CA GLY A 307 -39.72 -47.51 11.27
C GLY A 307 -39.02 -48.78 10.78
N SER A 308 -39.35 -49.20 9.55
CA SER A 308 -38.64 -50.29 8.90
C SER A 308 -37.19 -49.90 8.54
N VAL A 309 -36.34 -50.89 8.29
CA VAL A 309 -34.97 -50.67 7.76
C VAL A 309 -35.00 -49.84 6.46
N LEU A 310 -36.03 -50.00 5.64
CA LEU A 310 -36.21 -49.22 4.41
C LEU A 310 -36.55 -47.75 4.70
N ASN A 311 -37.35 -47.47 5.74
CA ASN A 311 -37.60 -46.10 6.19
C ASN A 311 -36.33 -45.43 6.73
N LEU A 312 -35.51 -46.17 7.48
CA LEU A 312 -34.21 -45.67 7.92
C LEU A 312 -33.28 -45.38 6.73
N LEU A 313 -33.34 -46.21 5.67
CA LEU A 313 -32.47 -46.07 4.51
C LEU A 313 -32.90 -44.93 3.56
N PHE A 314 -34.20 -44.75 3.32
CA PHE A 314 -34.75 -43.84 2.30
C PHE A 314 -35.63 -42.69 2.84
N GLY A 315 -35.95 -42.68 4.12
CA GLY A 315 -36.75 -41.65 4.79
C GLY A 315 -38.17 -42.10 5.16
N TYR A 316 -38.92 -41.19 5.80
CA TYR A 316 -40.25 -41.41 6.40
C TYR A 316 -41.35 -40.55 5.76
N THR A 317 -41.14 -40.10 4.52
CA THR A 317 -41.89 -39.00 3.88
C THR A 317 -43.37 -38.85 4.28
N HIS A 318 -43.73 -37.61 4.68
CA HIS A 318 -45.04 -37.15 5.15
C HIS A 318 -45.48 -37.50 6.59
N ASP A 319 -44.81 -38.44 7.27
CA ASP A 319 -45.22 -38.89 8.61
C ASP A 319 -44.55 -38.13 9.77
N PHE A 320 -43.57 -37.27 9.48
CA PHE A 320 -42.73 -36.65 10.51
C PHE A 320 -42.88 -35.13 10.60
N ILE A 321 -42.63 -34.59 11.78
CA ILE A 321 -42.62 -33.16 12.06
C ILE A 321 -41.28 -32.59 11.58
N THR A 322 -41.30 -31.60 10.67
CA THR A 322 -40.07 -30.93 10.20
C THR A 322 -39.32 -30.32 11.39
N VAL A 323 -38.08 -30.76 11.63
CA VAL A 323 -37.29 -30.37 12.81
C VAL A 323 -36.68 -28.98 12.62
N GLU A 324 -36.59 -28.50 11.38
CA GLU A 324 -35.88 -27.27 10.99
C GLU A 324 -34.38 -27.31 11.33
N MET A 325 -33.78 -28.48 11.17
CA MET A 325 -32.35 -28.72 11.28
C MET A 325 -31.93 -29.56 10.08
N ASP A 326 -31.15 -28.98 9.15
CA ASP A 326 -30.97 -29.58 7.82
C ASP A 326 -30.46 -31.02 7.85
N PHE A 327 -29.60 -31.36 8.81
CA PHE A 327 -29.08 -32.72 8.93
C PHE A 327 -30.20 -33.72 9.28
N PHE A 328 -31.03 -33.38 10.28
CA PHE A 328 -32.15 -34.22 10.69
C PHE A 328 -33.27 -34.21 9.66
N ASP A 329 -33.56 -33.06 9.04
CA ASP A 329 -34.55 -32.97 7.97
C ASP A 329 -34.11 -33.77 6.74
N VAL A 330 -32.80 -33.78 6.39
CA VAL A 330 -32.28 -34.63 5.31
C VAL A 330 -32.39 -36.11 5.68
N PHE A 331 -32.10 -36.48 6.92
CA PHE A 331 -32.26 -37.85 7.40
C PHE A 331 -33.73 -38.30 7.37
N LEU A 332 -34.64 -37.49 7.89
CA LEU A 332 -36.06 -37.82 7.95
C LEU A 332 -36.70 -37.86 6.56
N ASN A 333 -36.30 -36.97 5.63
CA ASN A 333 -36.82 -36.96 4.26
C ASN A 333 -36.20 -38.01 3.32
N TYR A 334 -34.91 -38.31 3.47
CA TYR A 334 -34.13 -39.06 2.48
C TYR A 334 -33.32 -40.22 3.07
N GLY A 335 -33.47 -40.48 4.38
CA GLY A 335 -32.81 -41.55 5.11
C GLY A 335 -31.29 -41.41 5.21
N VAL A 336 -30.65 -42.50 5.64
CA VAL A 336 -29.18 -42.64 5.66
C VAL A 336 -28.59 -42.42 4.27
N ALA A 337 -29.29 -42.80 3.20
CA ALA A 337 -28.83 -42.60 1.83
C ALA A 337 -28.64 -41.12 1.50
N GLY A 338 -29.62 -40.27 1.86
CA GLY A 338 -29.51 -38.82 1.71
C GLY A 338 -28.36 -38.22 2.53
N LEU A 339 -28.24 -38.61 3.81
CA LEU A 339 -27.14 -38.17 4.67
C LEU A 339 -25.76 -38.51 4.10
N ALA A 340 -25.58 -39.74 3.61
CA ALA A 340 -24.33 -40.21 3.04
C ALA A 340 -23.90 -39.33 1.85
N LEU A 341 -24.84 -38.90 1.00
CA LEU A 341 -24.55 -38.02 -0.13
C LEU A 341 -24.05 -36.63 0.32
N VAL A 342 -24.66 -36.05 1.35
CA VAL A 342 -24.20 -34.76 1.94
C VAL A 342 -22.77 -34.90 2.46
N ILE A 343 -22.52 -35.96 3.23
CA ILE A 343 -21.22 -36.19 3.87
C ILE A 343 -20.14 -36.40 2.79
N ILE A 344 -20.40 -37.27 1.81
CA ILE A 344 -19.47 -37.54 0.71
C ILE A 344 -19.15 -36.25 -0.07
N PHE A 345 -20.15 -35.43 -0.36
CA PHE A 345 -19.95 -34.16 -1.05
C PHE A 345 -19.03 -33.22 -0.27
N TRP A 346 -19.34 -32.96 1.01
CA TRP A 346 -18.55 -32.04 1.82
C TRP A 346 -17.14 -32.56 2.10
N LEU A 347 -16.93 -33.86 2.24
CA LEU A 347 -15.60 -34.47 2.32
C LEU A 347 -14.78 -34.22 1.04
N GLN A 348 -15.40 -34.28 -0.14
CA GLN A 348 -14.72 -33.95 -1.40
C GLN A 348 -14.33 -32.47 -1.47
N VAL A 349 -15.23 -31.57 -1.07
CA VAL A 349 -14.95 -30.12 -1.00
C VAL A 349 -13.81 -29.85 -0.02
N TYR A 350 -13.87 -30.44 1.18
CA TYR A 350 -12.87 -30.31 2.22
C TYR A 350 -11.48 -30.78 1.75
N LYS A 351 -11.41 -31.93 1.09
CA LYS A 351 -10.16 -32.47 0.51
C LYS A 351 -9.53 -31.50 -0.49
N ILE A 352 -10.34 -30.85 -1.35
CA ILE A 352 -9.86 -29.87 -2.33
C ILE A 352 -9.34 -28.61 -1.63
N ILE A 353 -10.07 -28.12 -0.63
CA ILE A 353 -9.70 -26.92 0.14
C ILE A 353 -8.35 -27.12 0.85
N ILE A 354 -8.16 -28.27 1.52
CA ILE A 354 -6.90 -28.62 2.18
C ILE A 354 -5.77 -28.71 1.16
N LYS A 355 -5.98 -29.44 0.06
CA LYS A 355 -4.97 -29.60 -1.00
C LYS A 355 -4.46 -28.26 -1.52
N ASN A 356 -5.35 -27.27 -1.66
CA ASN A 356 -5.01 -25.95 -2.20
C ASN A 356 -4.66 -24.91 -1.11
N ASN A 357 -4.63 -25.33 0.17
CA ASN A 357 -4.31 -24.49 1.33
C ASN A 357 -5.16 -23.20 1.41
N ASN A 358 -6.44 -23.26 0.99
CA ASN A 358 -7.32 -22.09 0.95
C ASN A 358 -8.09 -21.91 2.27
N ARG A 359 -7.44 -21.26 3.25
CA ARG A 359 -7.94 -21.15 4.62
C ARG A 359 -9.22 -20.34 4.80
N LEU A 360 -9.42 -19.29 3.99
CA LEU A 360 -10.69 -18.56 3.98
C LEU A 360 -11.83 -19.53 3.69
N LEU A 361 -11.63 -20.32 2.64
CA LEU A 361 -12.68 -21.16 2.16
C LEU A 361 -12.91 -22.37 3.08
N LEU A 362 -11.87 -22.85 3.74
CA LEU A 362 -11.98 -23.79 4.85
C LEU A 362 -12.90 -23.23 5.93
N PHE A 363 -12.63 -21.99 6.37
CA PHE A 363 -13.44 -21.33 7.38
C PHE A 363 -14.90 -21.12 6.93
N ILE A 364 -15.13 -20.56 5.74
CA ILE A 364 -16.48 -20.36 5.18
C ILE A 364 -17.23 -21.70 5.13
N THR A 365 -16.56 -22.77 4.68
CA THR A 365 -17.15 -24.10 4.57
C THR A 365 -17.52 -24.67 5.94
N THR A 366 -16.61 -24.60 6.92
CA THR A 366 -16.88 -25.03 8.30
C THR A 366 -18.02 -24.22 8.93
N LEU A 367 -18.06 -22.90 8.69
CA LEU A 367 -19.11 -22.02 9.18
C LEU A 367 -20.47 -22.41 8.58
N ILE A 368 -20.57 -22.63 7.27
CA ILE A 368 -21.79 -23.06 6.58
C ILE A 368 -22.30 -24.40 7.14
N ILE A 369 -21.41 -25.37 7.33
CA ILE A 369 -21.78 -26.68 7.92
C ILE A 369 -22.30 -26.49 9.34
N GLY A 370 -21.62 -25.68 10.17
CA GLY A 370 -22.07 -25.38 11.53
C GLY A 370 -23.44 -24.69 11.58
N ILE A 371 -23.72 -23.77 10.65
CA ILE A 371 -25.03 -23.11 10.55
C ILE A 371 -26.12 -24.11 10.16
N ALA A 372 -25.83 -25.02 9.22
CA ALA A 372 -26.76 -26.07 8.80
C ALA A 372 -27.16 -26.98 9.99
N PHE A 373 -26.24 -27.23 10.92
CA PHE A 373 -26.52 -27.95 12.16
C PHE A 373 -27.35 -27.14 13.17
N ALA A 374 -27.08 -25.85 13.34
CA ALA A 374 -27.63 -25.08 14.45
C ALA A 374 -28.95 -24.34 14.14
N ALA A 375 -29.20 -23.96 12.88
CA ALA A 375 -30.24 -22.98 12.58
C ALA A 375 -31.22 -23.35 11.45
N GLY A 376 -30.93 -24.42 10.69
CA GLY A 376 -31.79 -24.95 9.61
C GLY A 376 -31.83 -24.11 8.33
N HIS A 377 -32.36 -24.69 7.24
CA HIS A 377 -32.61 -24.08 5.93
C HIS A 377 -31.37 -23.61 5.14
N THR A 378 -30.23 -24.25 5.35
CA THR A 378 -28.97 -24.01 4.63
C THR A 378 -28.83 -24.97 3.44
N LEU A 379 -29.00 -26.27 3.67
CA LEU A 379 -28.80 -27.32 2.65
C LEU A 379 -30.03 -27.55 1.77
N GLY A 380 -31.24 -27.28 2.29
CA GLY A 380 -32.50 -27.36 1.54
C GLY A 380 -32.83 -26.11 0.72
N SER A 381 -32.03 -25.04 0.82
CA SER A 381 -32.28 -23.77 0.13
C SER A 381 -31.68 -23.76 -1.28
N GLY A 382 -32.53 -23.71 -2.30
CA GLY A 382 -32.08 -23.43 -3.66
C GLY A 382 -31.49 -22.02 -3.81
N MET A 383 -31.88 -21.06 -2.96
CA MET A 383 -31.33 -19.71 -2.97
C MET A 383 -29.88 -19.68 -2.50
N ALA A 384 -29.63 -20.22 -1.31
CA ALA A 384 -28.29 -20.24 -0.71
C ALA A 384 -27.37 -21.26 -1.40
N GLY A 385 -27.91 -22.41 -1.81
CA GLY A 385 -27.11 -23.52 -2.32
C GLY A 385 -26.30 -23.19 -3.57
N LEU A 386 -26.84 -22.34 -4.44
CA LEU A 386 -26.14 -21.80 -5.61
C LEU A 386 -24.85 -21.07 -5.22
N TRP A 387 -24.96 -20.12 -4.30
CA TRP A 387 -23.86 -19.25 -3.89
C TRP A 387 -22.84 -19.99 -3.03
N ILE A 388 -23.31 -20.92 -2.19
CA ILE A 388 -22.44 -21.84 -1.43
C ILE A 388 -21.59 -22.67 -2.40
N GLY A 389 -22.20 -23.31 -3.41
CA GLY A 389 -21.47 -24.09 -4.41
C GLY A 389 -20.47 -23.24 -5.20
N MET A 390 -20.85 -22.02 -5.62
CA MET A 390 -19.94 -21.11 -6.30
C MET A 390 -18.75 -20.69 -5.43
N ILE A 391 -19.00 -20.31 -4.17
CA ILE A 391 -17.93 -19.86 -3.27
C ILE A 391 -16.97 -21.03 -2.95
N ALA A 392 -17.51 -22.21 -2.69
CA ALA A 392 -16.74 -23.45 -2.54
C ALA A 392 -15.87 -23.76 -3.78
N SER A 393 -16.32 -23.42 -4.98
CA SER A 393 -15.52 -23.67 -6.20
C SER A 393 -14.24 -22.83 -6.29
N PHE A 394 -14.17 -21.67 -5.61
CA PHE A 394 -12.94 -20.87 -5.54
C PHE A 394 -11.79 -21.58 -4.81
N ALA A 395 -12.05 -22.72 -4.15
CA ALA A 395 -11.02 -23.60 -3.60
C ALA A 395 -9.99 -23.99 -4.64
N VAL A 396 -10.42 -24.11 -5.91
CA VAL A 396 -9.64 -24.66 -7.02
C VAL A 396 -8.64 -23.65 -7.58
N LEU A 397 -8.74 -22.37 -7.19
CA LEU A 397 -7.78 -21.36 -7.62
C LEU A 397 -6.42 -21.56 -6.94
N PRO A 398 -5.31 -21.53 -7.68
CA PRO A 398 -3.98 -21.56 -7.08
C PRO A 398 -3.82 -20.34 -6.17
N ASN A 399 -3.40 -20.58 -4.94
CA ASN A 399 -3.08 -19.57 -3.94
C ASN A 399 -1.81 -18.80 -4.38
N LYS A 400 -1.94 -17.93 -5.38
CA LYS A 400 -0.91 -16.92 -5.66
C LYS A 400 -1.10 -15.82 -4.62
N GLU A 401 -0.41 -15.95 -3.49
CA GLU A 401 -0.11 -14.76 -2.70
C GLU A 401 0.57 -13.76 -3.64
N GLU A 402 -0.05 -12.59 -3.87
CA GLU A 402 0.55 -11.51 -4.64
C GLU A 402 1.81 -11.05 -3.89
N LYS A 403 2.94 -11.69 -4.18
CA LYS A 403 4.25 -11.24 -3.73
C LYS A 403 4.55 -9.90 -4.40
N THR A 404 5.10 -8.97 -3.62
CA THR A 404 5.61 -7.73 -4.18
C THR A 404 6.73 -8.05 -5.15
N ILE A 405 6.59 -7.66 -6.41
CA ILE A 405 7.61 -7.88 -7.43
C ILE A 405 8.71 -6.84 -7.20
N LYS A 406 9.97 -7.24 -7.10
CA LYS A 406 11.08 -6.30 -6.92
C LYS A 406 11.22 -5.39 -8.15
N ASN A 407 11.60 -4.12 -7.95
CA ASN A 407 11.78 -3.13 -9.03
C ASN A 407 10.51 -2.86 -9.85
N SER A 408 9.33 -3.07 -9.25
CA SER A 408 8.05 -2.87 -9.92
C SER A 408 7.46 -1.49 -9.62
N ILE A 409 6.82 -0.91 -10.64
CA ILE A 409 6.25 0.43 -10.63
C ILE A 409 4.74 0.37 -10.88
N PHE A 410 4.00 1.09 -10.05
CA PHE A 410 2.66 1.56 -10.37
C PHE A 410 2.75 2.98 -10.94
N LEU A 411 2.48 3.11 -12.25
CA LEU A 411 2.59 4.35 -13.00
C LEU A 411 1.29 5.16 -12.95
N ILE A 412 1.36 6.41 -12.49
CA ILE A 412 0.22 7.32 -12.35
C ILE A 412 0.49 8.59 -13.17
N SER A 413 -0.43 8.92 -14.09
CA SER A 413 -0.37 10.17 -14.86
C SER A 413 -1.75 10.61 -15.36
N ASN A 414 -2.03 11.90 -15.32
CA ASN A 414 -3.25 12.48 -15.91
C ASN A 414 -3.13 12.72 -17.44
N MET A 415 -2.06 12.24 -18.06
CA MET A 415 -1.80 12.35 -19.50
C MET A 415 -1.07 11.10 -20.00
N TYR A 416 -1.53 10.53 -21.11
CA TYR A 416 -0.88 9.40 -21.78
C TYR A 416 -1.35 9.32 -23.24
N PRO A 417 -0.48 8.94 -24.20
CA PRO A 417 -0.85 8.99 -25.61
C PRO A 417 -1.92 7.97 -25.99
N SER A 418 -2.71 8.31 -27.00
CA SER A 418 -3.74 7.45 -27.59
C SER A 418 -3.69 7.51 -29.12
N SER A 419 -4.41 6.63 -29.81
CA SER A 419 -4.55 6.66 -31.27
C SER A 419 -5.09 8.00 -31.78
N GLU A 420 -6.01 8.62 -31.04
CA GLU A 420 -6.61 9.93 -31.36
C GLU A 420 -5.71 11.13 -31.00
N SER A 421 -4.72 10.95 -30.12
CA SER A 421 -3.85 12.02 -29.62
C SER A 421 -2.45 11.49 -29.30
N PRO A 422 -1.65 11.17 -30.33
CA PRO A 422 -0.38 10.46 -30.18
C PRO A 422 0.69 11.27 -29.43
N SER A 423 0.60 12.60 -29.44
CA SER A 423 1.53 13.47 -28.71
C SER A 423 1.12 13.79 -27.27
N TYR A 424 -0.09 13.43 -26.84
CA TYR A 424 -0.60 13.78 -25.51
C TYR A 424 0.09 12.95 -24.42
N GLY A 425 1.00 13.56 -23.64
CA GLY A 425 1.71 12.82 -22.59
C GLY A 425 2.78 11.85 -23.11
N ILE A 426 3.31 12.07 -24.32
CA ILE A 426 4.31 11.19 -24.95
C ILE A 426 5.54 10.92 -24.07
N PHE A 427 5.97 11.90 -23.27
CA PHE A 427 7.07 11.74 -22.31
C PHE A 427 6.80 10.66 -21.26
N VAL A 428 5.54 10.39 -20.88
CA VAL A 428 5.18 9.31 -19.94
C VAL A 428 5.39 7.95 -20.60
N LYS A 429 5.05 7.82 -21.88
CA LYS A 429 5.30 6.61 -22.66
C LYS A 429 6.80 6.39 -22.86
N ASN A 430 7.54 7.44 -23.20
CA ASN A 430 9.01 7.36 -23.32
C ASN A 430 9.66 6.96 -21.99
N PHE A 431 9.18 7.52 -20.86
CA PHE A 431 9.63 7.10 -19.53
C PHE A 431 9.35 5.61 -19.29
N GLU A 432 8.14 5.13 -19.58
CA GLU A 432 7.80 3.72 -19.44
C GLU A 432 8.72 2.82 -20.26
N GLU A 433 8.92 3.12 -21.54
CA GLU A 433 9.79 2.34 -22.44
C GLU A 433 11.24 2.33 -21.95
N GLN A 434 11.75 3.47 -21.48
CA GLN A 434 13.08 3.56 -20.88
C GLN A 434 13.19 2.74 -19.59
N MET A 435 12.19 2.76 -18.71
CA MET A 435 12.21 1.98 -17.47
C MET A 435 12.18 0.47 -17.75
N LEU A 436 11.36 0.03 -18.72
CA LEU A 436 11.32 -1.37 -19.17
C LEU A 436 12.66 -1.81 -19.75
N LYS A 437 13.26 -1.00 -20.65
CA LYS A 437 14.58 -1.26 -21.24
C LYS A 437 15.68 -1.38 -20.18
N ASN A 438 15.57 -0.65 -19.08
CA ASN A 438 16.51 -0.68 -17.97
C ASN A 438 16.13 -1.70 -16.86
N GLY A 439 15.21 -2.63 -17.12
CA GLY A 439 14.91 -3.75 -16.22
C GLY A 439 14.07 -3.40 -14.99
N LEU A 440 13.23 -2.36 -15.07
CA LEU A 440 12.10 -2.17 -14.14
C LEU A 440 10.82 -2.72 -14.77
N ILE A 441 9.83 -3.04 -13.94
CA ILE A 441 8.58 -3.68 -14.38
C ILE A 441 7.40 -2.74 -14.11
N ILE A 442 6.60 -2.39 -15.11
CA ILE A 442 5.35 -1.64 -14.89
C ILE A 442 4.22 -2.64 -14.61
N THR A 443 3.77 -2.77 -13.36
CA THR A 443 2.74 -3.75 -12.98
C THR A 443 1.33 -3.20 -13.10
N HIS A 444 1.15 -1.91 -12.83
CA HIS A 444 -0.14 -1.23 -12.87
C HIS A 444 0.00 0.15 -13.52
N LYS A 445 -1.09 0.63 -14.11
CA LYS A 445 -1.19 1.99 -14.66
C LYS A 445 -2.53 2.64 -14.31
N ALA A 446 -2.51 3.88 -13.84
CA ALA A 446 -3.68 4.74 -13.77
C ALA A 446 -3.42 5.95 -14.67
N LEU A 447 -4.17 6.06 -15.76
CA LEU A 447 -3.87 6.99 -16.87
C LEU A 447 -5.13 7.67 -17.39
N ILE A 448 -4.99 8.91 -17.86
CA ILE A 448 -5.99 9.60 -18.67
C ILE A 448 -5.44 9.76 -20.09
N THR A 449 -6.14 9.20 -21.08
CA THR A 449 -5.71 9.17 -22.49
C THR A 449 -6.48 10.13 -23.41
N GLN A 450 -7.55 10.75 -22.91
CA GLN A 450 -8.41 11.66 -23.68
C GLN A 450 -8.02 13.12 -23.42
N LYS A 451 -7.49 13.80 -24.44
CA LYS A 451 -7.08 15.22 -24.38
C LYS A 451 -8.28 16.18 -24.42
N LYS A 452 -9.25 15.93 -25.30
CA LYS A 452 -10.46 16.76 -25.49
C LYS A 452 -11.69 16.03 -24.92
N ALA A 453 -12.41 16.69 -24.02
CA ALA A 453 -13.65 16.17 -23.44
C ALA A 453 -14.54 17.33 -22.98
N SER A 454 -15.86 17.16 -23.02
CA SER A 454 -16.81 18.09 -22.41
C SER A 454 -16.59 18.19 -20.89
N LYS A 455 -17.08 19.26 -20.26
CA LYS A 455 -16.92 19.50 -18.81
C LYS A 455 -17.38 18.31 -17.97
N TYR A 456 -18.54 17.74 -18.28
CA TYR A 456 -19.09 16.56 -17.59
C TYR A 456 -18.25 15.29 -17.81
N LYS A 457 -17.86 15.03 -19.06
CA LYS A 457 -17.02 13.87 -19.40
C LYS A 457 -15.65 13.96 -18.72
N LYS A 458 -15.08 15.16 -18.58
CA LYS A 458 -13.84 15.41 -17.83
C LYS A 458 -13.99 15.04 -16.35
N ILE A 459 -15.11 15.38 -15.70
CA ILE A 459 -15.37 14.98 -14.31
C ILE A 459 -15.39 13.44 -14.18
N LEU A 460 -16.14 12.76 -15.06
CA LEU A 460 -16.20 11.28 -15.06
C LEU A 460 -14.82 10.64 -15.30
N LEU A 461 -14.01 11.19 -16.20
CA LEU A 461 -12.63 10.73 -16.43
C LEU A 461 -11.76 10.85 -15.17
N TYR A 462 -11.86 11.95 -14.43
CA TYR A 462 -11.10 12.14 -13.19
C TYR A 462 -11.63 11.27 -12.03
N LEU A 463 -12.94 11.04 -11.93
CA LEU A 463 -13.50 10.08 -10.97
C LEU A 463 -13.01 8.66 -11.24
N LYS A 464 -13.02 8.23 -12.51
CA LYS A 464 -12.44 6.96 -12.93
C LYS A 464 -10.95 6.90 -12.63
N PHE A 465 -10.20 7.97 -12.92
CA PHE A 465 -8.77 8.06 -12.64
C PHE A 465 -8.47 7.91 -11.14
N TYR A 466 -9.25 8.55 -10.26
CA TYR A 466 -9.08 8.44 -8.80
C TYR A 466 -9.42 7.04 -8.29
N TYR A 467 -10.50 6.44 -8.80
CA TYR A 467 -10.85 5.06 -8.52
C TYR A 467 -9.73 4.10 -8.93
N GLU A 468 -9.17 4.26 -10.13
CA GLU A 468 -8.06 3.45 -10.62
C GLU A 468 -6.81 3.62 -9.76
N ILE A 469 -6.48 4.85 -9.32
CA ILE A 469 -5.37 5.10 -8.38
C ILE A 469 -5.57 4.31 -7.09
N ILE A 470 -6.73 4.43 -6.45
CA ILE A 470 -7.00 3.77 -5.17
C ILE A 470 -7.05 2.25 -5.33
N ASN A 471 -7.82 1.76 -6.32
CA ASN A 471 -8.03 0.33 -6.54
C ASN A 471 -6.71 -0.41 -6.87
N LYS A 472 -5.92 0.13 -7.80
CA LYS A 472 -4.62 -0.47 -8.16
C LYS A 472 -3.54 -0.19 -7.11
N GLY A 473 -3.62 0.95 -6.44
CA GLY A 473 -2.73 1.33 -5.35
C GLY A 473 -2.85 0.47 -4.08
N LEU A 474 -3.91 -0.34 -3.97
CA LEU A 474 -4.06 -1.32 -2.89
C LEU A 474 -3.40 -2.67 -3.22
N SER A 475 -2.99 -2.92 -4.46
CA SER A 475 -2.34 -4.18 -4.85
C SER A 475 -0.97 -4.33 -4.20
N SER A 476 -0.63 -5.55 -3.78
CA SER A 476 0.69 -5.84 -3.24
C SER A 476 1.74 -6.05 -4.35
N SER A 477 1.36 -6.16 -5.62
CA SER A 477 2.25 -6.54 -6.74
C SER A 477 3.30 -5.49 -7.12
N TYR A 478 3.15 -4.23 -6.70
CA TYR A 478 4.08 -3.14 -7.03
C TYR A 478 4.91 -2.69 -5.82
N GLU A 479 6.13 -2.20 -6.02
CA GLU A 479 7.00 -1.69 -4.96
C GLU A 479 6.97 -0.17 -4.85
N THR A 480 6.98 0.51 -6.00
CA THR A 480 7.09 1.96 -6.11
C THR A 480 5.88 2.56 -6.83
N MET A 481 5.26 3.57 -6.24
CA MET A 481 4.28 4.43 -6.88
C MET A 481 5.02 5.59 -7.55
N TYR A 482 4.94 5.69 -8.87
CA TYR A 482 5.58 6.73 -9.64
C TYR A 482 4.54 7.66 -10.25
N VAL A 483 4.57 8.93 -9.86
CA VAL A 483 3.53 9.91 -10.17
C VAL A 483 4.09 11.02 -11.05
N HIS A 484 3.52 11.22 -12.24
CA HIS A 484 3.75 12.42 -13.05
C HIS A 484 2.65 13.46 -12.77
N TYR A 485 2.99 14.76 -12.80
CA TYR A 485 2.05 15.87 -12.57
C TYR A 485 1.31 15.77 -11.23
N VAL A 486 2.06 15.95 -10.14
CA VAL A 486 1.67 15.63 -8.75
C VAL A 486 0.30 16.17 -8.34
N SER A 487 0.00 17.43 -8.69
CA SER A 487 -1.20 18.14 -8.25
C SER A 487 -2.51 17.44 -8.65
N HIS A 488 -2.54 16.74 -9.79
CA HIS A 488 -3.75 16.11 -10.30
C HIS A 488 -4.09 14.77 -9.65
N SER A 489 -3.14 14.14 -8.97
CA SER A 489 -3.34 12.87 -8.24
C SER A 489 -3.09 13.02 -6.73
N ALA A 490 -2.85 14.25 -6.25
CA ALA A 490 -2.42 14.50 -4.88
C ALA A 490 -3.37 13.91 -3.83
N ILE A 491 -4.69 14.04 -4.01
CA ILE A 491 -5.68 13.53 -3.06
C ILE A 491 -5.63 11.99 -2.92
N PRO A 492 -5.84 11.20 -3.99
CA PRO A 492 -5.82 9.74 -3.87
C PRO A 492 -4.42 9.21 -3.50
N VAL A 493 -3.34 9.85 -3.94
CA VAL A 493 -1.97 9.49 -3.54
C VAL A 493 -1.72 9.78 -2.06
N LEU A 494 -2.23 10.88 -1.50
CA LEU A 494 -2.14 11.18 -0.07
C LEU A 494 -2.86 10.13 0.77
N ILE A 495 -4.04 9.70 0.33
CA ILE A 495 -4.82 8.65 1.00
C ILE A 495 -4.02 7.35 0.99
N LEU A 496 -3.48 6.95 -0.16
CA LEU A 496 -2.65 5.75 -0.28
C LEU A 496 -1.39 5.83 0.59
N LYS A 497 -0.52 6.82 0.37
CA LYS A 497 0.75 6.93 1.10
C LYS A 497 0.57 7.23 2.59
N GLY A 498 -0.48 7.96 2.95
CA GLY A 498 -0.74 8.37 4.33
C GLY A 498 -1.43 7.31 5.18
N LEU A 499 -2.36 6.53 4.60
CA LEU A 499 -3.24 5.63 5.36
C LEU A 499 -3.19 4.18 4.87
N LEU A 500 -3.22 3.95 3.56
CA LEU A 500 -3.52 2.62 3.02
C LEU A 500 -2.25 1.78 2.71
N THR A 501 -1.21 2.40 2.17
CA THR A 501 0.04 1.76 1.74
C THR A 501 1.31 2.54 2.14
N PRO A 502 1.50 2.85 3.44
CA PRO A 502 2.61 3.70 3.90
C PRO A 502 4.01 3.16 3.56
N ASN A 503 4.13 1.84 3.43
CA ASN A 503 5.40 1.15 3.18
C ASN A 503 5.86 1.19 1.71
N LYS A 504 4.96 1.49 0.75
CA LYS A 504 5.32 1.54 -0.67
C LYS A 504 6.14 2.80 -0.96
N ASN A 505 7.13 2.71 -1.85
CA ASN A 505 7.93 3.89 -2.20
C ASN A 505 7.07 4.89 -2.97
N LEU A 506 7.18 6.17 -2.65
CA LEU A 506 6.51 7.24 -3.37
C LEU A 506 7.54 8.10 -4.11
N VAL A 507 7.45 8.10 -5.44
CA VAL A 507 8.27 8.94 -6.31
C VAL A 507 7.38 9.92 -7.06
N LEU A 508 7.73 11.20 -6.97
CA LEU A 508 6.98 12.28 -7.58
C LEU A 508 7.83 12.96 -8.65
N ASN A 509 7.34 13.04 -9.88
CA ASN A 509 8.05 13.65 -11.00
C ASN A 509 7.33 14.92 -11.47
N PHE A 510 8.00 16.06 -11.29
CA PHE A 510 7.54 17.38 -11.69
C PHE A 510 7.98 17.73 -13.10
N HIS A 511 7.11 18.40 -13.87
CA HIS A 511 7.37 18.78 -15.27
C HIS A 511 7.34 20.29 -15.51
N GLY A 512 6.85 21.06 -14.54
CA GLY A 512 6.96 22.50 -14.48
C GLY A 512 5.61 23.21 -14.38
N GLY A 513 4.68 22.87 -15.28
CA GLY A 513 3.31 23.42 -15.25
C GLY A 513 2.53 23.06 -13.99
N ASP A 514 2.91 21.98 -13.31
CA ASP A 514 2.36 21.56 -12.01
C ASP A 514 2.92 22.34 -10.82
N VAL A 515 4.06 23.01 -11.00
CA VAL A 515 4.65 23.92 -10.00
C VAL A 515 4.11 25.34 -10.16
N PHE A 516 4.04 25.86 -11.38
CA PHE A 516 3.59 27.24 -11.64
C PHE A 516 2.09 27.30 -11.92
N THR A 517 1.28 27.27 -10.86
CA THR A 517 -0.18 27.16 -10.96
C THR A 517 -0.88 28.52 -11.07
N LYS A 518 -1.70 28.70 -12.12
CA LYS A 518 -2.40 29.97 -12.38
C LYS A 518 -3.88 30.02 -11.91
N THR A 519 -4.52 28.89 -11.62
CA THR A 519 -5.97 28.83 -11.34
C THR A 519 -6.30 28.56 -9.87
N ARG A 520 -7.46 29.06 -9.39
CA ARG A 520 -7.94 28.91 -7.99
C ARG A 520 -8.05 27.45 -7.54
N LEU A 521 -8.55 26.57 -8.41
CA LEU A 521 -8.61 25.12 -8.14
C LEU A 521 -7.21 24.51 -7.98
N SER A 522 -6.25 24.95 -8.81
CA SER A 522 -4.87 24.47 -8.78
C SER A 522 -4.12 24.95 -7.54
N GLN A 523 -4.46 26.13 -7.01
CA GLN A 523 -3.95 26.60 -5.71
C GLN A 523 -4.42 25.72 -4.54
N ILE A 524 -5.69 25.28 -4.54
CA ILE A 524 -6.22 24.35 -3.53
C ILE A 524 -5.51 22.99 -3.63
N LEU A 525 -5.42 22.43 -4.84
CA LEU A 525 -4.72 21.17 -5.07
C LEU A 525 -3.24 21.25 -4.67
N ASN A 526 -2.60 22.41 -4.80
CA ASN A 526 -1.23 22.63 -4.36
C ASN A 526 -1.04 22.50 -2.84
N LYS A 527 -2.02 22.89 -2.02
CA LYS A 527 -1.96 22.68 -0.56
C LYS A 527 -1.92 21.19 -0.22
N VAL A 528 -2.70 20.38 -0.95
CA VAL A 528 -2.68 18.91 -0.81
C VAL A 528 -1.38 18.34 -1.36
N ALA A 529 -0.92 18.82 -2.52
CA ALA A 529 0.34 18.40 -3.13
C ALA A 529 1.51 18.60 -2.16
N LYS A 530 1.56 19.70 -1.40
CA LYS A 530 2.58 19.92 -0.35
C LYS A 530 2.64 18.75 0.65
N LYS A 531 1.50 18.27 1.14
CA LYS A 531 1.45 17.13 2.08
C LYS A 531 1.92 15.81 1.46
N VAL A 532 1.72 15.65 0.14
CA VAL A 532 2.16 14.47 -0.62
C VAL A 532 3.66 14.53 -0.88
N VAL A 533 4.18 15.70 -1.28
CA VAL A 533 5.61 15.94 -1.54
C VAL A 533 6.44 15.71 -0.29
N GLN A 534 5.99 16.19 0.87
CA GLN A 534 6.67 15.95 2.15
C GLN A 534 6.75 14.45 2.54
N ARG A 535 5.86 13.60 1.98
CA ARG A 535 5.84 12.14 2.18
C ARG A 535 6.58 11.37 1.09
N ALA A 536 7.12 12.05 0.08
CA ALA A 536 7.84 11.40 -1.01
C ALA A 536 9.16 10.81 -0.52
N ASP A 537 9.49 9.62 -1.02
CA ASP A 537 10.77 8.97 -0.80
C ASP A 537 11.85 9.52 -1.74
N LEU A 538 11.42 9.98 -2.92
CA LEU A 538 12.22 10.65 -3.95
C LEU A 538 11.33 11.65 -4.72
N VAL A 539 11.87 12.81 -5.05
CA VAL A 539 11.26 13.80 -5.95
C VAL A 539 12.17 13.96 -7.15
N VAL A 540 11.62 13.85 -8.35
CA VAL A 540 12.32 13.99 -9.61
C VAL A 540 11.96 15.34 -10.22
N VAL A 541 12.98 16.09 -10.61
CA VAL A 541 12.85 17.42 -11.21
C VAL A 541 13.68 17.52 -12.50
N PRO A 542 13.29 18.37 -13.46
CA PRO A 542 13.93 18.42 -14.78
C PRO A 542 15.27 19.16 -14.79
N SER A 543 15.52 20.05 -13.84
CA SER A 543 16.67 20.95 -13.85
C SER A 543 17.01 21.45 -12.44
N LYS A 544 18.20 22.06 -12.29
CA LYS A 544 18.66 22.61 -11.01
C LYS A 544 17.79 23.77 -10.54
N PHE A 545 17.29 24.58 -11.48
CA PHE A 545 16.29 25.62 -11.22
C PHE A 545 15.05 25.04 -10.51
N PHE A 546 14.53 23.90 -10.97
CA PHE A 546 13.38 23.27 -10.34
C PHE A 546 13.68 22.62 -8.99
N GLU A 547 14.91 22.16 -8.76
CA GLU A 547 15.32 21.68 -7.43
C GLU A 547 15.12 22.79 -6.38
N HIS A 548 15.62 24.01 -6.66
CA HIS A 548 15.46 25.15 -5.77
C HIS A 548 13.98 25.48 -5.53
N ILE A 549 13.19 25.64 -6.61
CA ILE A 549 11.79 26.02 -6.50
C ILE A 549 10.94 24.98 -5.77
N VAL A 550 11.14 23.69 -6.09
CA VAL A 550 10.38 22.61 -5.45
C VAL A 550 10.78 22.47 -3.98
N SER A 551 12.07 22.61 -3.66
CA SER A 551 12.57 22.58 -2.28
C SER A 551 11.94 23.68 -1.44
N GLU A 552 12.00 24.93 -1.89
CA GLU A 552 11.44 26.09 -1.17
C GLU A 552 9.92 26.04 -1.08
N LYS A 553 9.23 25.82 -2.21
CA LYS A 553 7.76 25.88 -2.26
C LYS A 553 7.11 24.79 -1.42
N TYR A 554 7.66 23.58 -1.43
CA TYR A 554 7.05 22.43 -0.76
C TYR A 554 7.73 22.07 0.58
N GLY A 555 8.87 22.68 0.91
CA GLY A 555 9.63 22.42 2.14
C GLY A 555 10.20 21.01 2.17
N ILE A 556 10.82 20.57 1.07
CA ILE A 556 11.48 19.26 0.97
C ILE A 556 12.99 19.43 0.88
N HIS A 557 13.73 18.58 1.61
CA HIS A 557 15.17 18.61 1.67
C HIS A 557 15.80 18.14 0.34
N LYS A 558 16.90 18.78 -0.07
CA LYS A 558 17.52 18.59 -1.40
C LYS A 558 18.04 17.17 -1.65
N ASP A 559 18.43 16.45 -0.60
CA ASP A 559 18.86 15.04 -0.65
C ASP A 559 17.77 14.08 -1.19
N LYS A 560 16.50 14.48 -1.07
CA LYS A 560 15.35 13.76 -1.63
C LYS A 560 15.03 14.17 -3.06
N ILE A 561 15.66 15.20 -3.59
CA ILE A 561 15.45 15.66 -4.96
C ILE A 561 16.50 15.02 -5.86
N PHE A 562 16.09 14.57 -7.04
CA PHE A 562 16.95 14.03 -8.08
C PHE A 562 16.67 14.76 -9.39
N ILE A 563 17.72 15.36 -9.95
CA ILE A 563 17.63 16.05 -11.23
C ILE A 563 17.70 15.00 -12.34
N SER A 564 16.61 14.86 -13.09
CA SER A 564 16.50 13.98 -14.25
C SER A 564 15.92 14.77 -15.42
N PRO A 565 16.71 15.13 -16.44
CA PRO A 565 16.34 16.08 -17.48
C PRO A 565 15.33 15.52 -18.51
N SER A 566 14.08 15.37 -18.10
CA SER A 566 12.91 15.12 -18.97
C SER A 566 13.10 14.03 -20.03
N SER A 567 13.66 12.88 -19.62
CA SER A 567 13.98 11.70 -20.47
C SER A 567 15.15 11.88 -21.46
N GLY A 568 15.80 13.04 -21.47
CA GLY A 568 16.96 13.36 -22.32
C GLY A 568 16.62 13.58 -23.79
N ILE A 569 17.66 13.70 -24.62
CA ILE A 569 17.58 13.79 -26.08
C ILE A 569 18.10 12.52 -26.75
N ASP A 570 17.60 12.20 -27.94
CA ASP A 570 18.14 11.11 -28.75
C ASP A 570 19.32 11.63 -29.59
N THR A 571 20.54 11.41 -29.10
CA THR A 571 21.78 11.84 -29.79
C THR A 571 22.05 11.07 -31.09
N LYS A 572 21.35 9.96 -31.34
CA LYS A 572 21.42 9.28 -32.64
C LYS A 572 20.62 10.00 -33.70
N LEU A 573 19.51 10.61 -33.29
CA LEU A 573 18.67 11.45 -34.14
C LEU A 573 19.28 12.85 -34.28
N PHE A 574 19.61 13.50 -33.17
CA PHE A 574 20.21 14.83 -33.15
C PHE A 574 21.73 14.73 -33.19
N LYS A 575 22.26 14.85 -34.41
CA LYS A 575 23.68 14.91 -34.73
C LYS A 575 23.88 15.80 -35.95
N LYS A 576 25.11 16.28 -36.14
CA LYS A 576 25.46 17.06 -37.33
C LYS A 576 25.17 16.29 -38.61
N GLU A 577 24.38 16.89 -39.50
CA GLU A 577 24.11 16.34 -40.82
C GLU A 577 25.11 16.87 -41.87
N LYS A 578 25.44 16.02 -42.84
CA LYS A 578 26.34 16.36 -43.94
C LYS A 578 25.64 17.07 -45.11
N GLN A 579 24.32 17.02 -45.18
CA GLN A 579 23.54 17.64 -46.26
C GLN A 579 23.61 19.17 -46.19
N ASN A 580 23.88 19.81 -47.33
CA ASN A 580 24.05 21.26 -47.39
C ASN A 580 22.70 21.98 -47.55
N LEU A 581 21.89 21.98 -46.49
CA LEU A 581 20.59 22.63 -46.46
C LEU A 581 20.66 24.13 -46.81
N ARG A 582 21.82 24.79 -46.62
CA ARG A 582 22.02 26.18 -47.06
C ARG A 582 21.80 26.35 -48.57
N GLN A 583 22.26 25.38 -49.37
CA GLN A 583 22.01 25.38 -50.82
C GLN A 583 20.54 25.14 -51.15
N GLU A 584 19.88 24.18 -50.47
CA GLU A 584 18.44 23.91 -50.67
C GLU A 584 17.57 25.14 -50.35
N LEU A 585 18.00 25.99 -49.43
CA LEU A 585 17.29 27.20 -49.00
C LEU A 585 17.75 28.47 -49.74
N ASN A 586 18.64 28.37 -50.74
CA ASN A 586 19.23 29.49 -51.46
C ASN A 586 19.91 30.54 -50.55
N ILE A 587 20.55 30.09 -49.47
CA ILE A 587 21.28 30.97 -48.53
C ILE A 587 22.77 30.97 -48.89
N SER A 588 23.38 32.16 -48.94
CA SER A 588 24.82 32.31 -49.21
C SER A 588 25.67 31.56 -48.17
N LYS A 589 26.80 30.98 -48.62
CA LYS A 589 27.78 30.34 -47.72
C LYS A 589 28.37 31.32 -46.70
N THR A 590 28.42 32.60 -47.01
CA THR A 590 28.96 33.67 -46.14
C THR A 590 27.91 34.24 -45.18
N SER A 591 26.63 33.93 -45.40
CA SER A 591 25.54 34.42 -44.56
C SER A 591 25.62 33.84 -43.16
N GLN A 592 25.45 34.69 -42.15
CA GLN A 592 25.34 34.33 -40.75
C GLN A 592 23.89 33.96 -40.42
N ILE A 593 23.65 32.67 -40.17
CA ILE A 593 22.31 32.11 -39.91
C ILE A 593 22.05 32.04 -38.42
N MET A 594 21.13 32.89 -37.95
CA MET A 594 20.56 32.84 -36.61
C MET A 594 19.29 32.02 -36.64
N GLY A 595 19.21 30.96 -35.84
CA GLY A 595 18.05 30.07 -35.79
C GLY A 595 17.12 30.35 -34.63
N TYR A 596 15.80 30.28 -34.86
CA TYR A 596 14.78 30.26 -33.83
C TYR A 596 13.86 29.05 -34.04
N VAL A 597 13.80 28.16 -33.05
CA VAL A 597 12.98 26.93 -33.06
C VAL A 597 12.15 26.89 -31.79
N SER A 598 10.91 27.36 -31.87
CA SER A 598 9.96 27.41 -30.74
C SER A 598 8.56 27.77 -31.24
N ARG A 599 7.55 27.60 -30.38
CA ARG A 599 6.21 28.13 -30.64
C ARG A 599 6.23 29.65 -30.77
N ILE A 600 5.38 30.18 -31.64
CA ILE A 600 5.15 31.63 -31.79
C ILE A 600 3.99 32.02 -30.88
N ASP A 601 4.25 31.95 -29.58
CA ASP A 601 3.32 32.24 -28.49
C ASP A 601 3.91 33.29 -27.54
N ALA A 602 3.04 33.94 -26.75
CA ALA A 602 3.46 34.98 -25.82
C ALA A 602 4.45 34.40 -24.79
N GLY A 603 5.54 35.12 -24.51
CA GLY A 603 6.60 34.64 -23.61
C GLY A 603 7.74 33.89 -24.30
N LYS A 604 7.58 33.50 -25.56
CA LYS A 604 8.62 32.75 -26.28
C LYS A 604 9.73 33.62 -26.88
N GLY A 605 9.55 34.95 -26.88
CA GLY A 605 10.60 35.91 -27.22
C GLY A 605 10.84 36.07 -28.72
N TRP A 606 9.85 35.72 -29.55
CA TRP A 606 9.95 35.92 -31.00
C TRP A 606 10.06 37.43 -31.36
N GLU A 607 9.50 38.31 -30.54
CA GLU A 607 9.64 39.76 -30.68
C GLU A 607 11.08 40.22 -30.46
N ILE A 608 11.70 39.73 -29.39
CA ILE A 608 13.08 40.05 -28.99
C ILE A 608 14.07 39.54 -30.05
N TYR A 609 13.80 38.35 -30.59
CA TYR A 609 14.55 37.78 -31.70
C TYR A 609 14.54 38.71 -32.93
N LEU A 610 13.36 39.12 -33.41
CA LEU A 610 13.25 40.02 -34.57
C LEU A 610 13.94 41.37 -34.33
N GLN A 611 13.80 41.93 -33.12
CA GLN A 611 14.46 43.17 -32.72
C GLN A 611 15.99 43.06 -32.71
N SER A 612 16.53 41.94 -32.23
CA SER A 612 17.98 41.72 -32.23
C SER A 612 18.54 41.61 -33.65
N ILE A 613 17.81 40.96 -34.57
CA ILE A 613 18.20 40.87 -35.98
C ILE A 613 18.24 42.25 -36.63
N LYS A 614 17.20 43.08 -36.40
CA LYS A 614 17.17 44.44 -36.95
C LYS A 614 18.39 45.27 -36.52
N LYS A 615 18.75 45.19 -35.23
CA LYS A 615 19.91 45.90 -34.68
C LYS A 615 21.24 45.40 -35.23
N LEU A 616 21.37 44.09 -35.41
CA LEU A 616 22.57 43.52 -36.02
C LEU A 616 22.76 44.04 -37.45
N ILE A 617 21.69 44.12 -38.23
CA ILE A 617 21.75 44.69 -39.59
C ILE A 617 22.15 46.17 -39.55
N GLU A 618 21.65 46.93 -38.57
CA GLU A 618 21.98 48.35 -38.40
C GLU A 618 23.41 48.61 -37.91
N HIS A 619 24.00 47.71 -37.10
CA HIS A 619 25.33 47.90 -36.48
C HIS A 619 26.46 47.11 -37.16
N GLN A 620 26.15 46.05 -37.92
CA GLN A 620 27.11 45.17 -38.57
C GLN A 620 26.83 45.10 -40.07
N THR A 621 26.89 46.25 -40.74
CA THR A 621 26.51 46.41 -42.16
C THR A 621 27.33 45.56 -43.14
N HIS A 622 28.46 44.99 -42.70
CA HIS A 622 29.32 44.10 -43.49
C HIS A 622 28.93 42.61 -43.39
N LEU A 623 28.06 42.23 -42.46
CA LEU A 623 27.60 40.84 -42.28
C LEU A 623 26.28 40.61 -43.02
N ASP A 624 26.26 39.60 -43.90
CA ASP A 624 25.01 39.07 -44.44
C ASP A 624 24.29 38.26 -43.36
N ILE A 625 23.11 38.71 -42.96
CA ILE A 625 22.35 38.18 -41.82
C ILE A 625 21.04 37.53 -42.29
N THR A 626 20.89 36.25 -41.94
CA THR A 626 19.66 35.48 -42.17
C THR A 626 19.08 34.95 -40.85
N GLY A 627 17.83 35.30 -40.54
CA GLY A 627 17.06 34.72 -39.45
C GLY A 627 16.20 33.55 -39.92
N LEU A 628 16.52 32.33 -39.49
CA LEU A 628 15.79 31.10 -39.80
C LEU A 628 14.77 30.76 -38.71
N VAL A 629 13.48 30.78 -39.03
CA VAL A 629 12.40 30.61 -38.04
C VAL A 629 11.58 29.35 -38.32
N ILE A 630 11.52 28.45 -37.33
CA ILE A 630 10.78 27.19 -37.37
C ILE A 630 9.82 27.13 -36.17
N GLY A 631 8.54 26.99 -36.46
CA GLY A 631 7.49 26.91 -35.45
C GLY A 631 6.16 27.47 -35.93
N GLU A 632 5.11 27.19 -35.16
CA GLU A 632 3.77 27.76 -35.31
C GLU A 632 3.27 28.20 -33.94
N GLY A 633 2.20 29.00 -33.87
CA GLY A 633 1.65 29.46 -32.60
C GLY A 633 0.52 30.47 -32.75
N SER A 634 -0.07 30.86 -31.62
CA SER A 634 -1.23 31.76 -31.60
C SER A 634 -0.92 33.16 -32.13
N GLN A 635 0.35 33.60 -32.07
CA GLN A 635 0.79 34.93 -32.50
C GLN A 635 1.41 34.95 -33.90
N LYS A 636 1.23 33.91 -34.72
CA LYS A 636 1.76 33.85 -36.10
C LYS A 636 1.44 35.10 -36.93
N LYS A 637 0.20 35.58 -36.86
CA LYS A 637 -0.23 36.77 -37.62
C LYS A 637 0.51 38.02 -37.16
N ASP A 638 0.74 38.17 -35.87
CA ASP A 638 1.46 39.32 -35.30
C ASP A 638 2.95 39.27 -35.65
N PHE A 639 3.54 38.07 -35.61
CA PHE A 639 4.90 37.81 -36.07
C PHE A 639 5.11 38.24 -37.52
N GLN A 640 4.22 37.83 -38.44
CA GLN A 640 4.31 38.22 -39.85
C GLN A 640 4.12 39.73 -40.07
N LYS A 641 3.19 40.37 -39.35
CA LYS A 641 3.00 41.83 -39.39
C LYS A 641 4.24 42.57 -38.90
N LYS A 642 4.89 42.06 -37.85
CA LYS A 642 6.07 42.68 -37.25
C LYS A 642 7.28 42.63 -38.18
N ILE A 643 7.49 41.51 -38.89
CA ILE A 643 8.53 41.39 -39.94
C ILE A 643 8.38 42.51 -40.97
N LYS A 644 7.17 42.67 -41.52
CA LYS A 644 6.88 43.72 -42.51
C LYS A 644 7.11 45.13 -41.97
N LYS A 645 6.63 45.39 -40.75
CA LYS A 645 6.80 46.69 -40.11
C LYS A 645 8.28 47.05 -39.87
N MET A 646 9.16 46.07 -39.73
CA MET A 646 10.59 46.28 -39.46
C MET A 646 11.47 46.24 -40.72
N GLY A 647 10.89 45.96 -41.89
CA GLY A 647 11.62 45.83 -43.15
C GLY A 647 12.56 44.63 -43.15
N LEU A 648 12.13 43.50 -42.57
CA LEU A 648 12.94 42.29 -42.39
C LEU A 648 12.55 41.15 -43.35
N GLU A 649 11.72 41.41 -44.37
CA GLU A 649 11.20 40.41 -45.30
C GLU A 649 12.29 39.63 -46.02
N ASN A 650 13.40 40.30 -46.36
CA ASN A 650 14.52 39.69 -47.06
C ASN A 650 15.52 39.00 -46.12
N ASN A 651 15.41 39.25 -44.80
CA ASN A 651 16.32 38.69 -43.80
C ASN A 651 15.71 37.52 -43.02
N ILE A 652 14.38 37.37 -42.99
CA ILE A 652 13.71 36.34 -42.19
C ILE A 652 13.13 35.23 -43.09
N LEU A 653 13.69 34.04 -42.96
CA LEU A 653 13.19 32.83 -43.59
C LEU A 653 12.28 32.05 -42.63
N TYR A 654 10.96 32.21 -42.79
CA TYR A 654 9.96 31.49 -42.01
C TYR A 654 9.55 30.17 -42.67
N LEU A 655 9.80 29.04 -42.01
CA LEU A 655 9.58 27.69 -42.56
C LEU A 655 8.37 26.94 -41.95
N GLY A 656 7.66 27.55 -41.01
CA GLY A 656 6.53 26.93 -40.28
C GLY A 656 6.95 25.78 -39.36
N GLU A 657 5.98 24.95 -38.95
CA GLU A 657 6.23 23.77 -38.10
C GLU A 657 6.92 22.65 -38.90
N LYS A 658 7.88 21.96 -38.25
CA LYS A 658 8.55 20.78 -38.81
C LYS A 658 8.47 19.60 -37.83
N PRO A 659 8.34 18.35 -38.33
CA PRO A 659 8.46 17.16 -37.51
C PRO A 659 9.83 17.08 -36.82
N GLN A 660 9.88 16.57 -35.59
CA GLN A 660 11.11 16.51 -34.78
C GLN A 660 12.27 15.80 -35.51
N HIS A 661 11.99 14.70 -36.23
CA HIS A 661 13.02 13.96 -36.96
C HIS A 661 13.66 14.74 -38.13
N LYS A 662 13.07 15.86 -38.56
CA LYS A 662 13.63 16.74 -39.60
C LYS A 662 14.37 17.94 -39.01
N LEU A 663 14.33 18.17 -37.70
CA LEU A 663 15.03 19.30 -37.08
C LEU A 663 16.57 19.22 -37.13
N PRO A 664 17.22 18.04 -37.08
CA PRO A 664 18.69 17.96 -37.09
C PRO A 664 19.35 18.67 -38.28
N LYS A 665 18.81 18.53 -39.49
CA LYS A 665 19.31 19.26 -40.68
C LYS A 665 19.19 20.78 -40.57
N TYR A 666 18.14 21.29 -39.92
CA TYR A 666 17.94 22.73 -39.75
C TYR A 666 18.91 23.30 -38.71
N TYR A 667 19.08 22.63 -37.58
CA TYR A 667 20.10 23.01 -36.60
C TYR A 667 21.49 23.02 -37.24
N SER A 668 21.86 21.95 -37.95
CA SER A 668 23.16 21.82 -38.62
C SER A 668 23.45 22.93 -39.65
N ALA A 669 22.42 23.60 -40.16
CA ALA A 669 22.58 24.72 -41.09
C ALA A 669 22.82 26.06 -40.39
N MET A 670 22.38 26.21 -39.13
CA MET A 670 22.49 27.45 -38.35
C MET A 670 23.92 27.66 -37.85
N ASP A 671 24.40 28.91 -37.81
CA ASP A 671 25.65 29.26 -37.12
C ASP A 671 25.43 29.36 -35.61
N VAL A 672 24.26 29.85 -35.21
CA VAL A 672 23.90 30.02 -33.81
C VAL A 672 22.40 29.83 -33.60
N PHE A 673 22.04 29.12 -32.54
CA PHE A 673 20.66 28.95 -32.12
C PHE A 673 20.30 30.00 -31.07
N VAL A 674 19.26 30.78 -31.33
CA VAL A 674 18.75 31.82 -30.44
C VAL A 674 17.56 31.29 -29.65
N PHE A 675 17.67 31.28 -28.32
CA PHE A 675 16.64 30.81 -27.41
C PHE A 675 16.13 31.93 -26.47
N PRO A 676 15.27 32.84 -26.97
CA PRO A 676 15.02 34.13 -26.33
C PRO A 676 13.83 34.14 -25.38
N THR A 677 13.41 32.98 -24.89
CA THR A 677 12.20 32.88 -24.06
C THR A 677 12.36 33.64 -22.74
N TYR A 678 11.28 34.22 -22.23
CA TYR A 678 11.26 34.81 -20.89
C TYR A 678 10.21 34.13 -20.01
N LEU A 679 9.80 32.92 -20.39
CA LEU A 679 9.03 32.01 -19.55
C LEU A 679 10.00 31.16 -18.71
N ASN A 680 9.56 30.77 -17.51
CA ASN A 680 10.27 29.78 -16.70
C ASN A 680 10.18 28.40 -17.36
N GLU A 681 11.13 28.11 -18.26
CA GLU A 681 11.25 26.82 -18.94
C GLU A 681 11.59 25.69 -17.97
N SER A 682 11.05 24.51 -18.25
CA SER A 682 11.33 23.27 -17.52
C SER A 682 12.82 22.91 -17.59
N LEU A 683 13.28 22.73 -18.82
CA LEU A 683 14.68 22.53 -19.19
C LEU A 683 14.96 23.23 -20.53
N GLY A 684 14.07 23.05 -21.52
CA GLY A 684 14.24 23.61 -22.86
C GLY A 684 15.14 22.72 -23.72
N LEU A 685 14.63 21.55 -24.13
CA LEU A 685 15.41 20.54 -24.85
C LEU A 685 15.97 21.04 -26.18
N VAL A 686 15.29 21.98 -26.87
CA VAL A 686 15.71 22.52 -28.17
C VAL A 686 17.12 23.12 -28.16
N GLY A 687 17.55 23.72 -27.05
CA GLY A 687 18.93 24.21 -26.95
C GLY A 687 19.94 23.06 -26.92
N ILE A 688 19.64 21.97 -26.20
CA ILE A 688 20.50 20.78 -26.15
C ILE A 688 20.46 20.02 -27.49
N GLU A 689 19.30 19.94 -28.14
CA GLU A 689 19.15 19.42 -29.50
C GLU A 689 20.04 20.17 -30.49
N SER A 690 20.06 21.51 -30.42
CA SER A 690 20.93 22.33 -31.28
C SER A 690 22.42 22.10 -30.98
N MET A 691 22.82 22.02 -29.70
CA MET A 691 24.20 21.70 -29.31
C MET A 691 24.63 20.32 -29.83
N ALA A 692 23.73 19.33 -29.84
CA ALA A 692 24.00 17.99 -30.35
C ALA A 692 24.22 17.98 -31.87
N CYS A 693 23.61 18.92 -32.58
CA CYS A 693 23.85 19.17 -34.00
C CYS A 693 25.07 20.07 -34.29
N GLU A 694 25.91 20.33 -33.27
CA GLU A 694 27.05 21.25 -33.34
C GLU A 694 26.67 22.72 -33.60
N THR A 695 25.54 23.17 -33.04
CA THR A 695 25.08 24.56 -33.09
C THR A 695 25.12 25.18 -31.69
N PRO A 696 25.99 26.16 -31.40
CA PRO A 696 26.02 26.86 -30.12
C PRO A 696 24.72 27.64 -29.84
N VAL A 697 24.45 27.91 -28.55
CA VAL A 697 23.22 28.56 -28.11
C VAL A 697 23.49 29.96 -27.57
N VAL A 698 22.68 30.94 -28.00
CA VAL A 698 22.54 32.24 -27.32
C VAL A 698 21.16 32.26 -26.67
N GLY A 699 21.14 32.05 -25.35
CA GLY A 699 19.91 31.84 -24.58
C GLY A 699 19.70 32.89 -23.52
N SER A 700 18.45 33.14 -23.16
CA SER A 700 18.11 34.06 -22.08
C SER A 700 18.45 33.48 -20.70
N GLU A 701 18.73 34.35 -19.73
CA GLU A 701 18.99 33.97 -18.34
C GLU A 701 17.68 33.61 -17.59
N VAL A 702 16.98 32.56 -18.04
CA VAL A 702 15.72 32.11 -17.41
C VAL A 702 15.67 30.60 -17.16
N GLY A 703 15.01 30.26 -16.05
CA GLY A 703 14.53 28.90 -15.78
C GLY A 703 15.58 27.81 -15.93
N GLY A 704 15.19 26.72 -16.61
CA GLY A 704 16.05 25.56 -16.81
C GLY A 704 17.24 25.75 -17.78
N LEU A 705 17.27 26.82 -18.60
CA LEU A 705 18.35 27.05 -19.56
C LEU A 705 19.71 27.22 -18.87
N THR A 706 19.73 27.92 -17.74
CA THR A 706 20.92 28.16 -16.91
C THR A 706 21.48 26.89 -16.27
N SER A 707 20.76 25.75 -16.36
CA SER A 707 21.25 24.46 -15.86
C SER A 707 22.25 23.78 -16.81
N TYR A 708 22.25 24.10 -18.10
CA TYR A 708 23.19 23.53 -19.08
C TYR A 708 23.98 24.58 -19.84
N LEU A 709 23.42 25.78 -20.06
CA LEU A 709 24.09 26.86 -20.77
C LEU A 709 25.06 27.57 -19.81
N LYS A 710 26.34 27.60 -20.18
CA LYS A 710 27.44 28.23 -19.43
C LYS A 710 28.01 29.35 -20.29
N ASN A 711 27.77 30.59 -19.86
CA ASN A 711 28.17 31.79 -20.58
C ASN A 711 29.66 31.77 -20.98
N GLY A 712 29.94 32.00 -22.26
CA GLY A 712 31.29 32.00 -22.85
C GLY A 712 31.94 30.62 -23.01
N LYS A 713 31.30 29.53 -22.55
CA LYS A 713 31.85 28.17 -22.67
C LYS A 713 31.20 27.35 -23.76
N ASN A 714 29.89 27.13 -23.69
CA ASN A 714 29.10 26.34 -24.66
C ASN A 714 28.01 27.21 -25.35
N GLY A 715 28.15 28.52 -25.26
CA GLY A 715 27.19 29.50 -25.74
C GLY A 715 27.26 30.80 -24.95
N PHE A 716 26.31 31.71 -25.18
CA PHE A 716 26.20 32.96 -24.43
C PHE A 716 24.84 33.10 -23.75
N ILE A 717 24.85 33.77 -22.60
CA ILE A 717 23.64 34.10 -21.85
C ILE A 717 23.37 35.61 -21.99
N PHE A 718 22.12 35.98 -22.22
CA PHE A 718 21.68 37.37 -22.28
C PHE A 718 20.52 37.67 -21.32
N LYS A 719 20.36 38.95 -20.97
CA LYS A 719 19.32 39.44 -20.06
C LYS A 719 17.92 39.20 -20.65
N PRO A 720 16.99 38.57 -19.90
CA PRO A 720 15.65 38.30 -20.39
C PRO A 720 14.94 39.59 -20.86
N GLN A 721 14.20 39.51 -21.97
CA GLN A 721 13.48 40.64 -22.57
C GLN A 721 14.35 41.79 -23.10
N SER A 722 15.69 41.68 -23.11
CA SER A 722 16.56 42.69 -23.72
C SER A 722 17.00 42.27 -25.12
N SER A 723 16.56 43.03 -26.14
CA SER A 723 17.00 42.83 -27.52
C SER A 723 18.40 43.41 -27.77
N GLU A 724 18.79 44.42 -27.00
CA GLU A 724 20.11 45.04 -26.94
C GLU A 724 21.16 44.01 -26.51
N ASP A 725 21.01 43.43 -25.31
CA ASP A 725 22.00 42.48 -24.80
C ASP A 725 22.05 41.20 -25.64
N LEU A 726 20.92 40.78 -26.23
CA LEU A 726 20.90 39.69 -27.21
C LEU A 726 21.76 40.02 -28.45
N ALA A 727 21.58 41.20 -29.03
CA ALA A 727 22.38 41.66 -30.16
C ALA A 727 23.87 41.72 -29.78
N ASP A 728 24.21 42.25 -28.61
CA ASP A 728 25.60 42.31 -28.12
C ASP A 728 26.24 40.92 -27.98
N LYS A 729 25.50 39.93 -27.46
CA LYS A 729 26.00 38.54 -27.39
C LYS A 729 26.20 37.92 -28.76
N LEU A 730 25.32 38.24 -29.72
CA LEU A 730 25.44 37.75 -31.10
C LEU A 730 26.64 38.39 -31.80
N ILE A 731 26.87 39.70 -31.65
CA ILE A 731 28.08 40.38 -32.15
C ILE A 731 29.32 39.72 -31.56
N LYS A 732 29.34 39.51 -30.24
CA LYS A 732 30.44 38.85 -29.55
C LYS A 732 30.69 37.44 -30.09
N PHE A 733 29.63 36.66 -30.38
CA PHE A 733 29.74 35.33 -30.97
C PHE A 733 30.34 35.37 -32.37
N PHE A 734 29.87 36.27 -33.24
CA PHE A 734 30.36 36.36 -34.61
C PHE A 734 31.84 36.78 -34.66
N ASN A 735 32.28 37.62 -33.74
CA ASN A 735 33.67 38.08 -33.59
C ASN A 735 34.62 37.06 -32.95
N LEU A 736 34.15 35.89 -32.50
CA LEU A 736 35.04 34.85 -31.99
C LEU A 736 35.95 34.32 -33.10
N SER A 737 37.22 34.10 -32.76
CA SER A 737 38.19 33.43 -33.61
C SER A 737 37.77 31.99 -33.92
N HIS A 738 38.36 31.40 -34.97
CA HIS A 738 38.04 30.02 -35.32
C HIS A 738 38.35 29.03 -34.17
N ALA A 739 39.46 29.23 -33.47
CA ALA A 739 39.86 28.41 -32.33
C ALA A 739 38.86 28.51 -31.16
N GLU A 740 38.37 29.71 -30.85
CA GLU A 740 37.36 29.92 -29.81
C GLU A 740 36.02 29.25 -30.16
N LYS A 741 35.58 29.35 -31.43
CA LYS A 741 34.37 28.67 -31.91
C LYS A 741 34.53 27.15 -31.81
N GLN A 742 35.68 26.59 -32.18
CA GLN A 742 35.94 25.14 -32.03
C GLN A 742 35.93 24.70 -30.56
N ASN A 743 36.56 25.46 -29.66
CA ASN A 743 36.52 25.17 -28.23
C ASN A 743 35.08 25.24 -27.68
N MET A 744 34.26 26.19 -28.15
CA MET A 744 32.86 26.28 -27.77
C MET A 744 32.06 25.05 -28.22
N LEU A 745 32.31 24.54 -29.43
CA LEU A 745 31.67 23.33 -29.95
C LEU A 745 32.05 22.08 -29.15
N GLU A 746 33.32 21.94 -28.75
CA GLU A 746 33.72 20.82 -27.88
C GLU A 746 33.03 20.88 -26.51
N ASN A 747 32.88 22.08 -25.94
CA ASN A 747 32.10 22.26 -24.71
C ASN A 747 30.59 21.96 -24.90
N CYS A 748 30.02 22.24 -26.08
CA CYS A 748 28.66 21.82 -26.44
C CYS A 748 28.54 20.30 -26.45
N LYS A 749 29.46 19.60 -27.13
CA LYS A 749 29.48 18.12 -27.18
C LYS A 749 29.61 17.51 -25.79
N GLU A 750 30.48 18.06 -24.94
CA GLU A 750 30.62 17.58 -23.56
C GLU A 750 29.34 17.79 -22.74
N THR A 751 28.67 18.93 -22.93
CA THR A 751 27.37 19.19 -22.30
C THR A 751 26.33 18.15 -22.71
N VAL A 752 26.21 17.88 -24.02
CA VAL A 752 25.23 16.95 -24.61
C VAL A 752 25.35 15.53 -24.05
N LYS A 753 26.55 15.04 -23.78
CA LYS A 753 26.77 13.69 -23.21
C LYS A 753 25.98 13.45 -21.92
N HIS A 754 25.77 14.49 -21.10
CA HIS A 754 25.01 14.38 -19.86
C HIS A 754 23.48 14.30 -20.05
N TYR A 755 22.99 14.66 -21.24
CA TYR A 755 21.58 14.73 -21.59
C TYR A 755 21.14 13.66 -22.59
N ASP A 756 22.02 12.73 -22.98
CA ASP A 756 21.64 11.57 -23.78
C ASP A 756 20.54 10.75 -23.08
N SER A 757 19.50 10.41 -23.83
CA SER A 757 18.32 9.73 -23.32
C SER A 757 18.61 8.36 -22.67
N ASN A 758 19.61 7.62 -23.16
CA ASN A 758 20.01 6.36 -22.54
C ASN A 758 20.73 6.62 -21.21
N VAL A 759 21.64 7.60 -21.18
CA VAL A 759 22.37 7.99 -19.95
C VAL A 759 21.39 8.48 -18.88
N VAL A 760 20.45 9.35 -19.26
CA VAL A 760 19.42 9.89 -18.36
C VAL A 760 18.52 8.78 -17.84
N GLY A 761 18.02 7.91 -18.73
CA GLY A 761 17.18 6.77 -18.37
C GLY A 761 17.89 5.78 -17.44
N GLN A 762 19.16 5.47 -17.71
CA GLN A 762 19.99 4.60 -16.87
C GLN A 762 20.17 5.18 -15.46
N LYS A 763 20.59 6.44 -15.34
CA LYS A 763 20.77 7.11 -14.03
C LYS A 763 19.49 7.13 -13.22
N LEU A 764 18.36 7.47 -13.83
CA LEU A 764 17.06 7.46 -13.16
C LEU A 764 16.67 6.04 -12.72
N SER A 765 16.82 5.05 -13.60
CA SER A 765 16.50 3.65 -13.31
C SER A 765 17.30 3.10 -12.12
N GLN A 766 18.60 3.42 -12.05
CA GLN A 766 19.47 3.03 -10.96
C GLN A 766 19.09 3.73 -9.66
N LYS A 767 18.76 5.02 -9.72
CA LYS A 767 18.26 5.76 -8.55
C LYS A 767 16.98 5.15 -8.00
N LEU A 768 16.03 4.75 -8.87
CA LEU A 768 14.78 4.10 -8.48
C LEU A 768 15.00 2.74 -7.83
N LYS A 769 15.87 1.90 -8.40
CA LYS A 769 16.24 0.59 -7.82
C LYS A 769 16.87 0.73 -6.42
N ASN A 770 17.62 1.80 -6.19
CA ASN A 770 18.36 2.04 -4.94
C ASN A 770 17.56 2.75 -3.84
N ILE A 771 16.30 3.15 -4.06
CA ILE A 771 15.47 3.82 -3.04
C ILE A 771 15.39 2.97 -1.75
N ASN A 772 15.34 1.65 -1.88
CA ASN A 772 15.24 0.74 -0.73
C ASN A 772 16.58 0.50 -0.02
N TYR A 773 17.70 0.54 -0.76
CA TYR A 773 19.04 0.47 -0.17
C TYR A 773 19.28 1.70 0.71
N ASN A 774 18.94 2.88 0.17
CA ASN A 774 19.04 4.14 0.89
C ASN A 774 18.05 4.28 2.05
N LYS A 775 16.94 3.53 2.10
CA LYS A 775 16.11 3.45 3.32
C LYS A 775 16.79 2.73 4.48
N LYS A 776 17.70 1.81 4.19
CA LYS A 776 18.54 1.14 5.20
C LYS A 776 19.80 1.94 5.53
N SER A 777 20.35 2.70 4.58
CA SER A 777 21.60 3.48 4.77
C SER A 777 21.43 4.99 4.99
N ARG A 778 20.21 5.55 4.93
CA ARG A 778 19.90 6.98 5.27
C ARG A 778 20.13 7.34 6.75
N GLY A 779 20.69 6.43 7.54
CA GLY A 779 21.16 6.68 8.89
C GLY A 779 22.59 7.26 8.97
N VAL A 780 23.28 7.45 7.84
CA VAL A 780 24.64 8.03 7.86
C VAL A 780 24.63 9.46 7.33
N THR A 781 24.33 10.40 8.22
CA THR A 781 24.91 11.76 8.21
C THR A 781 25.48 12.01 9.59
N LEU A 782 26.77 12.33 9.65
CA LEU A 782 27.45 12.82 10.84
C LEU A 782 26.68 14.05 11.36
N GLU A 783 26.30 14.01 12.65
CA GLU A 783 25.61 15.05 13.44
C GLU A 783 24.07 15.21 13.35
N ASN A 784 23.29 14.12 13.42
CA ASN A 784 21.86 14.24 13.72
C ASN A 784 21.60 14.23 15.25
N ARG A 785 21.69 15.39 15.90
CA ARG A 785 21.32 15.57 17.32
C ARG A 785 20.02 16.36 17.44
N ILE A 786 19.07 15.89 18.25
CA ILE A 786 17.79 16.55 18.51
C ILE A 786 17.75 17.14 19.91
N ASN A 787 17.22 18.35 20.05
CA ASN A 787 16.88 18.91 21.36
C ASN A 787 15.50 18.40 21.82
N LEU A 788 15.47 17.77 22.99
CA LEU A 788 14.30 17.21 23.64
C LEU A 788 14.24 17.65 25.10
N LEU A 789 13.19 18.37 25.51
CA LEU A 789 12.94 18.76 26.90
C LEU A 789 14.15 19.44 27.59
N GLY A 790 14.91 20.25 26.85
CA GLY A 790 16.00 21.07 27.38
C GLY A 790 17.39 20.39 27.40
N TYR A 791 17.56 19.26 26.71
CA TYR A 791 18.87 18.66 26.48
C TYR A 791 18.95 17.97 25.11
N SER A 792 20.17 17.68 24.68
CA SER A 792 20.45 17.05 23.38
C SER A 792 20.48 15.53 23.42
N VAL A 793 19.91 14.88 22.39
CA VAL A 793 19.92 13.41 22.19
C VAL A 793 20.34 13.09 20.77
N ASP A 794 21.28 12.18 20.60
CA ASP A 794 21.74 11.68 19.30
C ASP A 794 20.66 10.79 18.66
N ALA A 795 20.26 11.14 17.44
CA ALA A 795 19.30 10.40 16.62
C ALA A 795 20.03 9.34 15.79
N LEU A 796 20.69 8.41 16.49
CA LEU A 796 21.48 7.32 15.91
C LEU A 796 20.83 5.96 16.18
N THR A 797 21.03 5.02 15.26
CA THR A 797 20.78 3.59 15.48
C THR A 797 21.85 2.96 16.38
N MET A 798 21.63 1.73 16.84
CA MET A 798 22.56 0.92 17.62
C MET A 798 23.84 0.69 16.83
N GLU A 799 23.72 0.31 15.56
CA GLU A 799 24.86 0.11 14.65
C GLU A 799 25.64 1.41 14.44
N GLU A 800 24.94 2.52 14.17
CA GLU A 800 25.57 3.84 14.04
C GLU A 800 26.26 4.29 15.34
N THR A 801 25.66 3.99 16.49
CA THR A 801 26.22 4.32 17.80
C THR A 801 27.51 3.55 18.04
N ILE A 802 27.52 2.24 17.75
CA ILE A 802 28.72 1.39 17.87
C ILE A 802 29.82 1.90 16.93
N ASN A 803 29.50 2.18 15.67
CA ASN A 803 30.45 2.68 14.68
C ASN A 803 31.05 4.03 15.10
N LYS A 804 30.23 4.96 15.62
CA LYS A 804 30.70 6.25 16.13
C LYS A 804 31.63 6.09 17.33
N ILE A 805 31.32 5.18 18.24
CA ILE A 805 32.18 4.87 19.40
C ILE A 805 33.50 4.27 18.95
N GLU A 806 33.48 3.30 18.04
CA GLU A 806 34.69 2.66 17.52
C GLU A 806 35.59 3.66 16.79
N GLN A 807 35.00 4.55 15.98
CA GLN A 807 35.75 5.64 15.33
C GLN A 807 36.41 6.56 16.35
N ASN A 808 35.70 6.96 17.41
CA ASN A 808 36.29 7.79 18.47
C ASN A 808 37.46 7.10 19.16
N ILE A 809 37.36 5.80 19.42
CA ILE A 809 38.45 4.99 19.98
C ILE A 809 39.65 4.96 19.01
N LYS A 810 39.43 4.67 17.72
CA LYS A 810 40.48 4.69 16.69
C LYS A 810 41.19 6.04 16.57
N HIS A 811 40.46 7.13 16.72
CA HIS A 811 40.99 8.49 16.70
C HIS A 811 41.55 8.95 18.05
N LYS A 812 41.62 8.07 19.07
CA LYS A 812 42.05 8.37 20.44
C LYS A 812 41.30 9.56 21.06
N SER A 813 40.03 9.72 20.71
CA SER A 813 39.16 10.79 21.19
C SER A 813 38.34 10.32 22.39
N GLN A 814 38.73 10.73 23.61
CA GLN A 814 38.02 10.34 24.83
C GLN A 814 36.55 10.71 24.77
N THR A 815 35.68 9.73 25.02
CA THR A 815 34.24 9.84 24.82
C THR A 815 33.47 9.34 26.02
N GLN A 816 32.77 10.24 26.70
CA GLN A 816 31.71 9.86 27.63
C GLN A 816 30.45 9.47 26.84
N HIS A 817 29.77 8.43 27.29
CA HIS A 817 28.45 8.01 26.83
C HIS A 817 27.42 8.13 27.94
N VAL A 818 26.24 8.65 27.61
CA VAL A 818 25.11 8.70 28.54
C VAL A 818 23.82 8.21 27.87
N VAL A 819 23.08 7.37 28.56
CA VAL A 819 21.72 6.99 28.16
C VAL A 819 20.66 7.83 28.86
N VAL A 820 19.56 8.14 28.18
CA VAL A 820 18.43 8.91 28.75
C VAL A 820 17.11 8.13 28.78
N ASN A 821 16.34 8.35 29.84
CA ASN A 821 15.00 7.79 30.06
C ASN A 821 14.11 8.83 30.78
N ALA A 822 12.81 8.55 30.95
CA ALA A 822 11.86 9.50 31.53
C ALA A 822 12.30 10.08 32.90
N SER A 823 12.79 9.23 33.80
CA SER A 823 13.22 9.68 35.13
C SER A 823 14.49 10.54 35.07
N LYS A 824 15.46 10.18 34.22
CA LYS A 824 16.65 11.00 34.00
C LYS A 824 16.32 12.37 33.39
N THR A 825 15.35 12.43 32.48
CA THR A 825 14.84 13.71 31.94
C THR A 825 14.30 14.62 33.04
N VAL A 826 13.51 14.06 33.97
CA VAL A 826 12.94 14.83 35.09
C VAL A 826 14.04 15.26 36.07
N LEU A 827 15.00 14.38 36.36
CA LEU A 827 16.13 14.70 37.22
C LEU A 827 16.99 15.82 36.62
N CYS A 828 17.24 15.78 35.32
CA CYS A 828 17.98 16.78 34.56
C CYS A 828 17.35 18.19 34.63
N GLN A 829 16.04 18.31 34.83
CA GLN A 829 15.41 19.62 35.04
C GLN A 829 15.80 20.29 36.36
N LYS A 830 16.24 19.51 37.35
CA LYS A 830 16.57 20.00 38.70
C LYS A 830 18.07 20.03 38.97
N ASP A 831 18.81 19.08 38.40
CA ASP A 831 20.25 18.92 38.57
C ASP A 831 21.01 19.60 37.42
N LYS A 832 21.43 20.86 37.65
CA LYS A 832 22.16 21.67 36.66
C LYS A 832 23.46 21.00 36.19
N GLU A 833 24.14 20.29 37.08
CA GLU A 833 25.37 19.57 36.73
C GLU A 833 25.06 18.42 35.77
N LEU A 834 24.02 17.62 36.03
CA LEU A 834 23.58 16.56 35.12
C LEU A 834 23.13 17.09 33.76
N ASN A 835 22.42 18.24 33.73
CA ASN A 835 22.02 18.89 32.47
C ASN A 835 23.24 19.33 31.65
N LYS A 836 24.24 19.94 32.30
CA LYS A 836 25.51 20.32 31.67
C LYS A 836 26.19 19.09 31.06
N ILE A 837 26.34 18.01 31.84
CA ILE A 837 26.94 16.75 31.38
C ILE A 837 26.22 16.23 30.14
N LEU A 838 24.88 16.19 30.13
CA LEU A 838 24.13 15.69 28.97
C LEU A 838 24.34 16.54 27.71
N ASN A 839 24.46 17.87 27.84
CA ASN A 839 24.65 18.75 26.70
C ASN A 839 26.09 18.71 26.16
N GLU A 840 27.09 18.53 27.03
CA GLU A 840 28.51 18.44 26.65
C GLU A 840 28.96 17.02 26.27
N CYS A 841 28.20 15.99 26.67
CA CYS A 841 28.50 14.60 26.35
C CYS A 841 28.51 14.38 24.82
N LYS A 842 29.53 13.68 24.30
CA LYS A 842 29.72 13.42 22.87
C LYS A 842 28.71 12.44 22.27
N VAL A 843 28.16 11.53 23.10
CA VAL A 843 27.16 10.54 22.67
C VAL A 843 26.06 10.39 23.73
N VAL A 844 24.83 10.76 23.37
CA VAL A 844 23.65 10.63 24.23
C VAL A 844 22.57 9.85 23.52
N ASN A 845 22.25 8.64 23.99
CA ASN A 845 21.27 7.76 23.36
C ASN A 845 19.95 7.65 24.16
N ALA A 846 18.84 7.44 23.44
CA ALA A 846 17.56 7.11 24.06
C ALA A 846 17.46 5.64 24.46
N ASP A 847 17.59 5.38 25.77
CA ASP A 847 17.40 4.05 26.38
C ASP A 847 15.93 3.78 26.72
N GLY A 848 15.22 4.78 27.24
CA GLY A 848 13.80 4.65 27.58
C GLY A 848 12.91 4.73 26.35
N GLN A 849 12.00 3.76 26.17
CA GLN A 849 11.00 3.81 25.08
C GLN A 849 10.13 5.08 25.16
N SER A 850 9.92 5.62 26.37
CA SER A 850 9.25 6.89 26.61
C SER A 850 9.91 8.08 25.90
N ILE A 851 11.25 8.08 25.76
CA ILE A 851 12.01 9.14 25.08
C ILE A 851 11.78 9.06 23.57
N VAL A 852 11.79 7.85 23.01
CA VAL A 852 11.49 7.60 21.59
C VAL A 852 10.06 8.04 21.25
N TRP A 853 9.09 7.75 22.13
CA TRP A 853 7.70 8.20 21.95
C TRP A 853 7.57 9.73 22.07
N ALA A 854 8.21 10.35 23.05
CA ALA A 854 8.21 11.80 23.22
C ALA A 854 8.81 12.54 22.02
N ALA A 855 9.95 12.07 21.52
CA ALA A 855 10.62 12.61 20.34
C ALA A 855 9.71 12.55 19.10
N LYS A 856 9.02 11.42 18.91
CA LYS A 856 8.02 11.25 17.84
C LYS A 856 6.83 12.21 17.99
N LEU A 857 6.30 12.38 19.20
CA LEU A 857 5.18 13.28 19.47
C LEU A 857 5.54 14.74 19.19
N LEU A 858 6.78 15.14 19.51
CA LEU A 858 7.30 16.50 19.33
C LEU A 858 7.80 16.79 17.90
N GLY A 859 7.56 15.89 16.95
CA GLY A 859 7.94 16.06 15.53
C GLY A 859 9.43 15.87 15.23
N LYS A 860 10.21 15.32 16.16
CA LYS A 860 11.65 15.07 16.05
C LYS A 860 11.94 13.57 16.25
N PRO A 861 11.50 12.68 15.35
CA PRO A 861 11.56 11.24 15.60
C PRO A 861 13.02 10.73 15.70
N LEU A 862 13.30 9.92 16.72
CA LEU A 862 14.52 9.13 16.82
C LEU A 862 14.39 7.87 15.94
N PRO A 863 15.48 7.40 15.30
CA PRO A 863 15.42 6.25 14.39
C PRO A 863 15.06 4.95 15.12
N GLU A 864 15.59 4.75 16.32
CA GLU A 864 15.28 3.61 17.18
C GLU A 864 15.58 3.87 18.67
N ARG A 865 15.31 2.87 19.51
CA ARG A 865 15.71 2.83 20.92
C ARG A 865 17.05 2.14 21.04
N VAL A 866 18.05 2.82 21.57
CA VAL A 866 19.38 2.25 21.85
C VAL A 866 19.45 1.98 23.35
N ALA A 867 19.08 0.75 23.73
CA ALA A 867 19.05 0.34 25.13
C ALA A 867 20.48 0.20 25.69
N GLY A 868 20.71 0.70 26.91
CA GLY A 868 22.06 0.72 27.49
C GLY A 868 22.69 -0.67 27.66
N ILE A 869 21.88 -1.66 28.08
CA ILE A 869 22.38 -3.04 28.26
C ILE A 869 22.70 -3.73 26.91
N ASP A 870 21.98 -3.41 25.84
CA ASP A 870 22.26 -3.96 24.51
C ASP A 870 23.53 -3.35 23.93
N LEU A 871 23.69 -2.03 24.05
CA LEU A 871 24.89 -1.35 23.63
C LEU A 871 26.12 -1.86 24.39
N PHE A 872 26.00 -2.05 25.71
CA PHE A 872 27.08 -2.64 26.52
C PHE A 872 27.51 -4.02 25.98
N LEU A 873 26.57 -4.94 25.76
CA LEU A 873 26.88 -6.27 25.26
C LEU A 873 27.49 -6.25 23.85
N ASN A 874 26.99 -5.40 22.96
CA ASN A 874 27.55 -5.25 21.62
C ASN A 874 28.98 -4.66 21.65
N LEU A 875 29.28 -3.76 22.58
CA LEU A 875 30.63 -3.21 22.75
C LEU A 875 31.59 -4.23 23.37
N VAL A 876 31.10 -5.10 24.25
CA VAL A 876 31.89 -6.25 24.76
C VAL A 876 32.22 -7.22 23.64
N GLU A 877 31.25 -7.59 22.81
CA GLU A 877 31.46 -8.46 21.64
C GLU A 877 32.42 -7.83 20.61
N LEU A 878 32.30 -6.51 20.39
CA LEU A 878 33.25 -5.75 19.58
C LEU A 878 34.67 -5.80 20.18
N SER A 879 34.78 -5.71 21.51
CA SER A 879 36.07 -5.73 22.21
C SER A 879 36.76 -7.08 22.10
N GLU A 880 36.03 -8.18 22.19
CA GLU A 880 36.57 -9.52 21.90
C GLU A 880 37.05 -9.62 20.44
N THR A 881 36.22 -9.17 19.49
CA THR A 881 36.54 -9.27 18.05
C THR A 881 37.75 -8.42 17.65
N LYS A 882 37.96 -7.28 18.32
CA LYS A 882 38.99 -6.28 17.97
C LYS A 882 40.17 -6.24 18.93
N GLY A 883 40.10 -6.99 20.03
CA GLY A 883 41.11 -7.02 21.07
C GLY A 883 41.17 -5.77 21.96
N TYR A 884 40.07 -5.01 22.09
CA TYR A 884 40.05 -3.82 22.96
C TYR A 884 40.08 -4.21 24.45
N ASN A 885 40.83 -3.45 25.24
CA ASN A 885 40.95 -3.65 26.68
C ASN A 885 39.76 -3.04 27.42
N ILE A 886 39.04 -3.85 28.20
CA ILE A 886 37.88 -3.39 28.98
C ILE A 886 38.14 -3.41 30.48
N TYR A 887 37.58 -2.43 31.19
CA TYR A 887 37.62 -2.34 32.65
C TYR A 887 36.20 -2.22 33.22
N LEU A 888 35.91 -2.99 34.28
CA LEU A 888 34.59 -3.04 34.94
C LEU A 888 34.64 -2.38 36.33
N LEU A 889 33.96 -1.24 36.49
CA LEU A 889 33.98 -0.48 37.75
C LEU A 889 32.56 -0.28 38.28
N GLY A 890 32.24 -0.72 39.50
CA GLY A 890 30.93 -0.47 40.11
C GLY A 890 30.25 -1.72 40.68
N ALA A 891 28.98 -1.56 41.05
CA ALA A 891 28.19 -2.56 41.78
C ALA A 891 28.87 -3.04 43.08
N THR A 892 28.31 -4.08 43.72
CA THR A 892 28.95 -4.74 44.87
C THR A 892 30.09 -5.64 44.41
N GLU A 893 31.03 -5.96 45.30
CA GLU A 893 32.14 -6.89 45.02
C GLU A 893 31.66 -8.22 44.43
N GLU A 894 30.63 -8.81 45.03
CA GLU A 894 30.01 -10.03 44.53
C GLU A 894 29.45 -9.89 43.10
N THR A 895 28.78 -8.76 42.82
CA THR A 895 28.15 -8.51 41.52
C THR A 895 29.19 -8.33 40.43
N VAL A 896 30.19 -7.47 40.64
CA VAL A 896 31.22 -7.19 39.62
C VAL A 896 32.09 -8.41 39.35
N LYS A 897 32.43 -9.19 40.39
CA LYS A 897 33.15 -10.47 40.24
C LYS A 897 32.36 -11.47 39.40
N LYS A 898 31.04 -11.57 39.62
CA LYS A 898 30.16 -12.43 38.84
C LYS A 898 29.96 -11.96 37.40
N VAL A 899 29.88 -10.65 37.17
CA VAL A 899 29.85 -10.09 35.80
C VAL A 899 31.14 -10.44 35.06
N ASN A 900 32.30 -10.25 35.70
CA ASN A 900 33.60 -10.63 35.13
C ASN A 900 33.63 -12.13 34.76
N SER A 901 33.19 -13.04 35.63
CA SER A 901 33.15 -14.47 35.32
C SER A 901 32.19 -14.81 34.16
N VAL A 902 31.00 -14.20 34.14
CA VAL A 902 30.00 -14.44 33.08
C VAL A 902 30.49 -13.95 31.74
N LEU A 903 31.15 -12.79 31.69
CA LEU A 903 31.70 -12.25 30.44
C LEU A 903 32.86 -13.11 29.94
N LYS A 904 33.81 -13.53 30.79
CA LYS A 904 34.91 -14.42 30.39
C LYS A 904 34.42 -15.79 29.91
N GLN A 905 33.36 -16.32 30.51
CA GLN A 905 32.77 -17.59 30.07
C GLN A 905 32.10 -17.46 28.70
N LYS A 906 31.42 -16.34 28.45
CA LYS A 906 30.67 -16.11 27.22
C LYS A 906 31.56 -15.66 26.05
N TYR A 907 32.63 -14.93 26.37
CA TYR A 907 33.56 -14.31 25.43
C TYR A 907 35.00 -14.68 25.85
N PRO A 908 35.50 -15.87 25.48
CA PRO A 908 36.78 -16.40 25.95
C PRO A 908 38.00 -15.53 25.60
N ASP A 909 37.97 -14.83 24.46
CA ASP A 909 39.08 -14.02 23.96
C ASP A 909 38.99 -12.55 24.42
N LEU A 910 38.07 -12.25 25.34
CA LEU A 910 37.82 -10.89 25.83
C LEU A 910 38.90 -10.41 26.82
N ASN A 911 39.56 -9.32 26.47
CA ASN A 911 40.58 -8.66 27.29
C ASN A 911 39.97 -7.83 28.43
N ILE A 912 39.62 -8.47 29.55
CA ILE A 912 39.25 -7.77 30.80
C ILE A 912 40.52 -7.49 31.60
N VAL A 913 41.04 -6.27 31.51
CA VAL A 913 42.31 -5.85 32.13
C VAL A 913 42.17 -5.53 33.63
N GLY A 914 40.95 -5.31 34.11
CA GLY A 914 40.68 -5.15 35.54
C GLY A 914 39.21 -5.01 35.88
N TYR A 915 38.89 -5.20 37.16
CA TYR A 915 37.58 -4.89 37.72
C TYR A 915 37.70 -4.43 39.17
N ARG A 916 36.77 -3.58 39.61
CA ARG A 916 36.69 -3.07 41.00
C ARG A 916 35.26 -2.72 41.37
N ASN A 917 34.86 -2.98 42.62
CA ASN A 917 33.52 -2.61 43.08
C ASN A 917 33.33 -1.08 43.22
N GLY A 918 32.08 -0.65 43.33
CA GLY A 918 31.72 0.78 43.36
C GLY A 918 31.62 1.42 44.74
N TYR A 919 32.01 0.72 45.81
CA TYR A 919 31.93 1.19 47.18
C TYR A 919 33.33 1.48 47.70
N PHE A 920 33.75 2.73 47.52
CA PHE A 920 35.06 3.22 47.92
C PHE A 920 34.95 4.63 48.51
N SER A 921 35.87 4.96 49.41
CA SER A 921 36.01 6.28 50.01
C SER A 921 36.72 7.26 49.06
N LYS A 922 36.72 8.56 49.39
CA LYS A 922 37.44 9.56 48.58
C LYS A 922 38.96 9.34 48.56
N SER A 923 39.54 8.74 49.59
CA SER A 923 40.98 8.46 49.62
C SER A 923 41.35 7.29 48.69
N GLU A 924 40.48 6.29 48.58
CA GLU A 924 40.65 5.15 47.67
C GLU A 924 40.36 5.51 46.19
N GLU A 925 39.69 6.63 45.92
CA GLU A 925 39.37 7.05 44.55
C GLU A 925 40.64 7.29 43.72
N GLN A 926 41.70 7.84 44.33
CA GLN A 926 42.96 8.11 43.64
C GLN A 926 43.64 6.81 43.20
N ASP A 927 43.72 5.82 44.08
CA ASP A 927 44.31 4.50 43.79
C ASP A 927 43.55 3.80 42.64
N ILE A 928 42.22 3.96 42.59
CA ILE A 928 41.40 3.39 41.51
C ILE A 928 41.69 4.08 40.17
N LEU A 929 41.89 5.39 40.16
CA LEU A 929 42.22 6.12 38.93
C LEU A 929 43.61 5.71 38.42
N GLU A 930 44.58 5.57 39.32
CA GLU A 930 45.93 5.11 39.00
C GLU A 930 45.91 3.68 38.45
N ASP A 931 45.19 2.76 39.10
CA ASP A 931 45.01 1.39 38.64
C ASP A 931 44.43 1.34 37.21
N ILE A 932 43.35 2.08 36.94
CA ILE A 932 42.73 2.13 35.61
C ILE A 932 43.70 2.74 34.57
N SER A 933 44.39 3.82 34.93
CA SER A 933 45.30 4.53 34.02
C SER A 933 46.52 3.69 33.61
N SER A 934 46.99 2.81 34.51
CA SER A 934 48.15 1.93 34.28
C SER A 934 47.86 0.75 33.34
N LYS A 935 46.58 0.44 33.09
CA LYS A 935 46.13 -0.79 32.42
C LYS A 935 45.74 -0.63 30.94
N ALA A 936 46.08 0.51 30.31
CA ALA A 936 45.80 0.79 28.90
C ALA A 936 44.34 0.48 28.50
N VAL A 937 43.39 1.01 29.27
CA VAL A 937 41.95 0.73 29.11
C VAL A 937 41.39 1.45 27.87
N ASP A 938 40.75 0.73 26.96
CA ASP A 938 40.04 1.33 25.83
C ASP A 938 38.60 1.69 26.21
N MET A 939 37.90 0.77 26.88
CA MET A 939 36.50 0.94 27.29
C MET A 939 36.31 0.72 28.79
N LEU A 940 35.84 1.75 29.48
CA LEU A 940 35.52 1.75 30.91
C LEU A 940 34.00 1.68 31.11
N PHE A 941 33.52 0.64 31.80
CA PHE A 941 32.10 0.45 32.09
C PHE A 941 31.82 0.69 33.58
N VAL A 942 30.95 1.67 33.87
CA VAL A 942 30.72 2.18 35.24
C VAL A 942 29.30 1.88 35.74
N ALA A 943 29.16 1.29 36.94
CA ALA A 943 27.89 0.85 37.52
C ALA A 943 27.62 1.39 38.94
N PHE A 944 27.60 2.73 39.11
CA PHE A 944 27.31 3.38 40.42
C PHE A 944 25.85 3.80 40.61
N GLY A 945 25.01 3.61 39.59
CA GLY A 945 23.68 4.17 39.52
C GLY A 945 23.69 5.64 39.09
N SER A 946 22.57 6.08 38.53
CA SER A 946 22.41 7.44 38.03
C SER A 946 21.83 8.36 39.12
N PRO A 947 22.33 9.61 39.28
CA PRO A 947 23.27 10.33 38.42
C PRO A 947 24.77 10.17 38.79
N LYS A 948 25.11 9.37 39.79
CA LYS A 948 26.47 9.27 40.33
C LYS A 948 27.50 8.85 39.27
N GLN A 949 27.17 7.84 38.47
CA GLN A 949 28.04 7.34 37.40
C GLN A 949 28.30 8.40 36.32
N GLU A 950 27.30 9.22 35.95
CA GLU A 950 27.48 10.26 34.95
C GLU A 950 28.39 11.39 35.46
N LYS A 951 28.22 11.77 36.73
CA LYS A 951 29.04 12.79 37.40
C LYS A 951 30.48 12.32 37.62
N TRP A 952 30.65 11.08 38.06
CA TRP A 952 31.98 10.50 38.24
C TRP A 952 32.74 10.40 36.92
N ALA A 953 32.10 9.86 35.86
CA ALA A 953 32.71 9.77 34.55
C ALA A 953 33.11 11.14 34.00
N TYR A 954 32.24 12.14 34.14
CA TYR A 954 32.53 13.50 33.68
C TYR A 954 33.73 14.13 34.39
N ARG A 955 33.92 13.87 35.70
CA ARG A 955 35.03 14.44 36.49
C ARG A 955 36.35 13.71 36.29
N ASN A 956 36.30 12.41 35.99
CA ASN A 956 37.47 11.54 36.10
C ASN A 956 37.90 10.86 34.79
N LEU A 957 37.11 10.89 33.71
CA LEU A 957 37.47 10.22 32.45
C LEU A 957 38.84 10.65 31.93
N SER A 958 39.16 11.94 31.98
CA SER A 958 40.47 12.47 31.56
C SER A 958 41.64 11.92 32.39
N LYS A 959 41.42 11.56 33.66
CA LYS A 959 42.45 11.00 34.55
C LYS A 959 42.65 9.49 34.37
N THR A 960 41.64 8.79 33.85
CA THR A 960 41.70 7.33 33.65
C THR A 960 42.45 6.90 32.40
N ASN A 961 42.79 7.82 31.49
CA ASN A 961 43.27 7.55 30.13
C ASN A 961 42.35 6.68 29.25
N ALA A 962 41.16 6.29 29.73
CA ALA A 962 40.23 5.49 28.96
C ALA A 962 39.67 6.26 27.76
N LEU A 963 39.57 5.62 26.60
CA LEU A 963 39.09 6.24 25.36
C LEU A 963 37.56 6.33 25.31
N PHE A 964 36.86 5.40 25.96
CA PHE A 964 35.42 5.39 26.05
C PHE A 964 34.96 5.07 27.47
N CYS A 965 33.99 5.82 28.00
CA CYS A 965 33.38 5.54 29.30
C CYS A 965 31.86 5.55 29.23
N MET A 966 31.24 4.46 29.66
CA MET A 966 29.79 4.26 29.63
C MET A 966 29.24 3.89 31.01
N GLY A 967 28.19 4.61 31.42
CA GLY A 967 27.39 4.22 32.58
C GLY A 967 26.46 3.06 32.23
N VAL A 968 26.69 1.87 32.81
CA VAL A 968 25.90 0.65 32.53
C VAL A 968 24.84 0.36 33.60
N GLY A 969 24.92 1.00 34.77
CA GLY A 969 23.91 0.93 35.84
C GLY A 969 23.49 -0.51 36.18
N GLY A 970 22.19 -0.76 36.30
CA GLY A 970 21.64 -2.09 36.62
C GLY A 970 21.80 -3.16 35.53
N SER A 971 22.65 -2.95 34.52
CA SER A 971 23.05 -3.99 33.57
C SER A 971 23.95 -5.04 34.23
N PHE A 972 24.77 -4.62 35.20
CA PHE A 972 25.58 -5.56 36.01
C PHE A 972 24.69 -6.50 36.82
N ASP A 973 23.65 -5.97 37.48
CA ASP A 973 22.67 -6.79 38.22
C ASP A 973 22.00 -7.85 37.32
N VAL A 974 21.76 -7.51 36.04
CA VAL A 974 21.14 -8.44 35.09
C VAL A 974 22.11 -9.55 34.69
N LEU A 975 23.38 -9.22 34.41
CA LEU A 975 24.40 -10.20 34.05
C LEU A 975 24.82 -11.08 35.21
N ALA A 976 24.85 -10.53 36.43
CA ALA A 976 25.04 -11.29 37.65
C ALA A 976 23.82 -12.18 37.99
N GLY A 977 22.72 -12.10 37.24
CA GLY A 977 21.51 -12.90 37.45
C GLY A 977 20.69 -12.51 38.67
N ILE A 978 21.00 -11.37 39.30
CA ILE A 978 20.24 -10.79 40.42
C ILE A 978 18.85 -10.35 39.94
N ASN A 979 18.82 -9.70 38.78
CA ASN A 979 17.60 -9.23 38.13
C ASN A 979 17.41 -9.91 36.78
N LYS A 980 16.20 -10.42 36.50
CA LYS A 980 15.89 -10.97 35.18
C LYS A 980 15.56 -9.85 34.21
N ARG A 981 16.12 -9.91 33.01
CA ARG A 981 15.72 -9.02 31.92
C ARG A 981 14.30 -9.34 31.48
N ALA A 982 13.55 -8.32 31.04
CA ALA A 982 12.20 -8.53 30.51
C ALA A 982 12.23 -9.48 29.30
N PRO A 983 11.22 -10.33 29.10
CA PRO A 983 11.10 -11.10 27.86
C PRO A 983 11.18 -10.19 26.63
N ILE A 984 11.76 -10.67 25.53
CA ILE A 984 11.98 -9.90 24.28
C ILE A 984 10.71 -9.18 23.81
N PHE A 985 9.56 -9.81 24.00
CA PHE A 985 8.26 -9.25 23.64
C PHE A 985 7.93 -7.98 24.44
N MET A 986 8.19 -7.97 25.76
CA MET A 986 7.98 -6.80 26.62
C MET A 986 8.99 -5.69 26.32
N GLN A 987 10.24 -6.07 26.01
CA GLN A 987 11.26 -5.11 25.58
C GLN A 987 10.82 -4.38 24.31
N LYS A 988 10.36 -5.12 23.29
CA LYS A 988 9.86 -4.57 22.01
C LYS A 988 8.58 -3.73 22.19
N ALA A 989 7.78 -4.04 23.20
CA ALA A 989 6.58 -3.29 23.57
C ALA A 989 6.86 -1.99 24.35
N GLY A 990 8.10 -1.75 24.76
CA GLY A 990 8.41 -0.64 25.67
C GLY A 990 7.96 -0.87 27.11
N LEU A 991 7.63 -2.10 27.49
CA LEU A 991 7.16 -2.50 28.82
C LEU A 991 8.27 -3.02 29.74
N GLU A 992 9.53 -2.86 29.34
CA GLU A 992 10.70 -3.28 30.14
C GLU A 992 10.74 -2.59 31.52
N TRP A 993 10.25 -1.35 31.61
CA TRP A 993 10.11 -0.63 32.89
C TRP A 993 9.07 -1.29 33.80
N PHE A 994 7.98 -1.82 33.25
CA PHE A 994 6.93 -2.49 34.03
C PHE A 994 7.40 -3.85 34.53
N HIS A 995 8.15 -4.60 33.71
CA HIS A 995 8.80 -5.83 34.16
C HIS A 995 9.80 -5.59 35.31
N ARG A 996 10.55 -4.48 35.26
CA ARG A 996 11.43 -4.07 36.37
C ARG A 996 10.63 -3.65 37.61
N PHE A 997 9.49 -2.98 37.44
CA PHE A 997 8.59 -2.66 38.54
C PHE A 997 8.07 -3.91 39.24
N LEU A 998 7.69 -4.95 38.51
CA LEU A 998 7.21 -6.21 39.11
C LEU A 998 8.29 -6.93 39.92
N GLN A 999 9.55 -6.84 39.52
CA GLN A 999 10.67 -7.44 40.27
C GLN A 999 11.08 -6.60 41.48
N GLU A 1000 10.98 -5.27 41.40
CA GLU A 1000 11.46 -4.36 42.44
C GLU A 1000 10.45 -3.24 42.74
N PRO A 1001 9.23 -3.56 43.20
CA PRO A 1001 8.12 -2.61 43.28
C PRO A 1001 8.42 -1.44 44.24
N ARG A 1002 9.03 -1.71 45.39
CA ARG A 1002 9.44 -0.68 46.36
C ARG A 1002 10.45 0.31 45.76
N ARG A 1003 11.48 -0.21 45.08
CA ARG A 1003 12.55 0.61 44.46
C ARG A 1003 12.03 1.41 43.26
N MET A 1004 11.13 0.82 42.47
CA MET A 1004 10.63 1.40 41.23
C MET A 1004 9.40 2.28 41.38
N TRP A 1005 8.71 2.28 42.53
CA TRP A 1005 7.49 3.05 42.78
C TRP A 1005 7.62 4.53 42.43
N LYS A 1006 8.61 5.22 43.02
CA LYS A 1006 8.87 6.65 42.78
C LYS A 1006 9.14 6.93 41.29
N ARG A 1007 9.95 6.09 40.66
CA ARG A 1007 10.28 6.22 39.23
C ARG A 1007 9.05 6.05 38.34
N CYS A 1008 8.19 5.09 38.65
CA CYS A 1008 7.06 4.72 37.80
C CYS A 1008 5.88 5.68 37.91
N PHE A 1009 5.54 6.13 39.12
CA PHE A 1009 4.32 6.92 39.35
C PHE A 1009 4.59 8.41 39.56
N ILE A 1010 5.75 8.79 40.08
CA ILE A 1010 6.08 10.21 40.34
C ILE A 1010 6.87 10.80 39.18
N ASP A 1011 8.00 10.18 38.81
CA ASP A 1011 8.87 10.74 37.78
C ASP A 1011 8.23 10.64 36.38
N ASN A 1012 7.63 9.51 36.02
CA ASN A 1012 6.98 9.40 34.72
C ASN A 1012 5.79 10.37 34.56
N SER A 1013 5.02 10.64 35.63
CA SER A 1013 3.94 11.63 35.59
C SER A 1013 4.46 13.04 35.36
N LYS A 1014 5.58 13.40 36.01
CA LYS A 1014 6.28 14.68 35.76
C LYS A 1014 6.84 14.76 34.34
N PHE A 1015 7.38 13.66 33.82
CA PHE A 1015 7.85 13.60 32.43
C PHE A 1015 6.71 13.87 31.44
N VAL A 1016 5.54 13.26 31.64
CA VAL A 1016 4.35 13.51 30.81
C VAL A 1016 3.92 14.99 30.88
N PHE A 1017 3.93 15.59 32.07
CA PHE A 1017 3.63 17.02 32.22
C PHE A 1017 4.61 17.91 31.45
N LEU A 1018 5.92 17.66 31.56
CA LEU A 1018 6.95 18.40 30.80
C LEU A 1018 6.75 18.25 29.29
N LEU A 1019 6.42 17.03 28.84
CA LEU A 1019 6.14 16.73 27.44
C LEU A 1019 4.92 17.51 26.93
N LEU A 1020 3.83 17.54 27.70
CA LEU A 1020 2.63 18.31 27.35
C LEU A 1020 2.93 19.81 27.29
N LYS A 1021 3.72 20.34 28.24
CA LYS A 1021 4.14 21.74 28.24
C LYS A 1021 4.94 22.10 26.99
N GLU A 1022 5.95 21.30 26.61
CA GLU A 1022 6.71 21.54 25.38
C GLU A 1022 5.83 21.41 24.12
N PHE A 1023 4.93 20.42 24.09
CA PHE A 1023 4.02 20.21 22.97
C PHE A 1023 3.05 21.38 22.75
N VAL A 1024 2.50 21.96 23.82
CA VAL A 1024 1.62 23.13 23.75
C VAL A 1024 2.40 24.37 23.31
N SER A 1025 3.62 24.58 23.82
CA SER A 1025 4.44 25.76 23.46
C SER A 1025 4.93 25.82 22.00
N LYS A 1026 4.82 24.71 21.24
CA LYS A 1026 5.18 24.64 19.82
C LYS A 1026 4.01 24.90 18.86
N LYS A 1027 2.78 24.93 19.36
CA LYS A 1027 1.62 25.40 18.60
C LYS A 1027 1.52 26.91 18.77
#